data_AF-A0A9D8AJC6-F1
#
_entry.id   AF-A0A9D8AJC6-F1
#
_cell.length_a   1.000
_cell.length_b   1.000
_cell.length_c   1.000
_cell.angle_alpha   90.00
_cell.angle_beta   90.00
_cell.angle_gamma   90.00
#
_symmetry.space_group_name_H-M   'P 1'
#
loop_
_entity.id
_entity.type
_entity.pdbx_description
1 polymer ?
#
loop_
_entity_poly.entity_id
_entity_poly.type
_entity_poly.pdbx_seq_one_letter_code
_entity_poly.pdbx_strand_id
1 'polypeptide(L)'
;MKFSKPTGFFLLFLLFLYQIGFSQNKIDAELRNLILLQETKSSLFKGKYVNSIPLESKNNVIMTSVIVQSQNHDFSMVTQAGGILRTIAGPYATALVPVNKIKVIAGKSGVDYVAATYKLKTLNDVATDITGADQANEMGYTGEDVIIGVVDTGIDVKHPGFIGPNGTRVLYLWDQTAAGSGTDYPVYDYGIEWTKDQIDNGQCTSKDEDGHGTHVAGSIAQYMPPEQVHEHPYNGGLTKANLVIVKTNFDDATTKLDAISYIFEKAAELGKPAIVNLSIGSQIGPHDGTDPMCAFYDHLTGPGRLIFQSAGNDGASKIHHMVTADANGEEMEFVLEKEAEFLSFDMWYDGSSSVQLQVFGPGNNLLLTAPAGSKTEDTGVDTPYGQIYISNAAYGPVFYNGDKRIYMRLTEEAKAGQWKLRFSASTPTVVHAWMALGNKDAGFEFRTDDNHFTLINDACSRSVIAVGAMISKNRFKVRDYEGYPDGHEFVFDDLILGKIADYSSGGPTRDGRKKPELVAPGTFIGSAMSGQMDMSASFGTLDDFRSIGSIIPLWPTEFQGILKGTSMSVTSATGSGGIAASLNNEITPEMYKELCEHGVVTTDLEVNPVLKSTTVKREWNYLTGYGLLNMEKLINRKVSLVSCGQINGNRLELTLSHEVIGADNTANYQIQGPTSVSVVSASVSGKTVSLELNKPLKEGYQYSLTIQNIIGLEEPATIPIQNQKGTIVDYPAMENNVYWSLANSPYYIHKNVVVFSYARLKIEPGAHLVFMPGTTALSGLEISGALEARGTVDSPIIFEPYKGSGITDWAGLYFSSKIPNTTISHCRIFGAEMGIACLSNNLTVENCIVDNSTEIGILIQNCAPTIFRTQIINTKGVDFGQAIQLSGALNSPVLENLSIHNSVTAGIVCFNSNPQITNCILSKNSYGVYSDGEAAPSITYSNVWETSGIEYVNVSPGTGCISSNPQFMNSANNDLRLKDDSPCVDQGNPAQIDLDGSRIDMGALPLVSVPDLIFPEDGTINHRTDLELKWQKNKGGIEFEVVIATDDQFKNVHDSTRTTQTSFKPNELDIETTYFWQVKAFNGYCWSDWGQALFTTPVRQFVSEVPDIFALDQNYPNPFNPTTQINYQLPQAANIQIQIYNLHGQLIQEILNKEKSAGKHSAVWNCVNQRGGKVASGIYFYMLTAKNDQQILFQQNKKMVMMK
;
A
#
# COMPACT_ATOMS: atom_id res chain seq x y z
N MET A 1 94.63 18.78 -7.82
CA MET A 1 93.71 18.42 -8.92
C MET A 1 92.63 17.51 -8.37
N LYS A 2 91.43 18.03 -8.09
CA LYS A 2 90.29 17.23 -7.61
C LYS A 2 88.95 17.81 -8.09
N PHE A 3 88.26 16.97 -8.86
CA PHE A 3 86.82 16.62 -8.87
C PHE A 3 85.69 17.65 -9.12
N SER A 4 84.71 17.11 -9.90
CA SER A 4 83.27 17.43 -10.02
C SER A 4 82.89 18.64 -10.89
N LYS A 5 81.76 18.72 -11.60
CA LYS A 5 80.78 17.86 -12.32
C LYS A 5 79.84 18.87 -13.05
N PRO A 6 78.92 18.47 -13.96
CA PRO A 6 78.52 19.30 -15.11
C PRO A 6 77.29 20.19 -14.87
N THR A 7 77.28 21.40 -15.44
CA THR A 7 76.14 22.35 -15.40
C THR A 7 75.52 22.63 -16.78
N GLY A 8 75.73 21.77 -17.78
CA GLY A 8 75.18 21.95 -19.13
C GLY A 8 73.86 21.22 -19.43
N PHE A 9 73.53 20.14 -18.72
CA PHE A 9 72.40 19.26 -19.08
C PHE A 9 71.13 19.48 -18.25
N PHE A 10 71.24 20.12 -17.07
CA PHE A 10 70.10 20.30 -16.15
C PHE A 10 69.20 21.49 -16.56
N LEU A 11 69.75 22.53 -17.21
CA LEU A 11 68.97 23.69 -17.65
C LEU A 11 68.07 23.37 -18.86
N LEU A 12 68.52 22.53 -19.79
CA LEU A 12 67.71 22.10 -20.94
C LEU A 12 66.60 21.12 -20.54
N PHE A 13 66.82 20.26 -19.53
CA PHE A 13 65.79 19.35 -19.02
C PHE A 13 64.74 20.08 -18.16
N LEU A 14 65.15 21.10 -17.39
CA LEU A 14 64.21 21.97 -16.66
C LEU A 14 63.39 22.87 -17.59
N LEU A 15 63.96 23.39 -18.69
CA LEU A 15 63.19 24.13 -19.70
C LEU A 15 62.19 23.23 -20.46
N PHE A 16 62.52 21.95 -20.68
CA PHE A 16 61.62 20.97 -21.28
C PHE A 16 60.49 20.56 -20.33
N LEU A 17 60.77 20.41 -19.03
CA LEU A 17 59.74 20.16 -17.99
C LEU A 17 58.88 21.39 -17.69
N TYR A 18 59.43 22.61 -17.78
CA TYR A 18 58.67 23.86 -17.61
C TYR A 18 57.66 24.09 -18.76
N GLN A 19 57.97 23.65 -19.99
CA GLN A 19 57.02 23.68 -21.12
C GLN A 19 55.92 22.61 -21.03
N ILE A 20 56.20 21.44 -20.43
CA ILE A 20 55.19 20.38 -20.25
C ILE A 20 54.19 20.73 -19.13
N GLY A 21 54.62 21.46 -18.10
CA GLY A 21 53.73 21.96 -17.04
C GLY A 21 52.78 23.08 -17.49
N PHE A 22 53.23 23.96 -18.41
CA PHE A 22 52.38 25.03 -18.95
C PHE A 22 51.37 24.55 -20.00
N SER A 23 51.65 23.46 -20.75
CA SER A 23 50.72 22.95 -21.77
C SER A 23 49.51 22.23 -21.17
N GLN A 24 49.63 21.63 -19.97
CA GLN A 24 48.50 20.99 -19.31
C GLN A 24 47.40 21.98 -18.92
N ASN A 25 47.75 23.21 -18.52
CA ASN A 25 46.76 24.23 -18.17
C ASN A 25 46.02 24.81 -19.39
N LYS A 26 46.49 24.52 -20.61
CA LYS A 26 45.89 24.97 -21.87
C LYS A 26 44.98 23.92 -22.53
N ILE A 27 44.83 22.75 -21.92
CA ILE A 27 44.02 21.64 -22.45
C ILE A 27 42.84 21.42 -21.52
N ASP A 28 41.66 21.28 -22.09
CA ASP A 28 40.44 20.90 -21.39
C ASP A 28 40.60 19.62 -20.56
N ALA A 29 39.92 19.58 -19.40
CA ALA A 29 40.00 18.46 -18.47
C ALA A 29 39.61 17.13 -19.11
N GLU A 30 38.58 17.12 -19.96
CA GLU A 30 38.10 15.91 -20.63
C GLU A 30 39.09 15.44 -21.70
N LEU A 31 39.74 16.37 -22.43
CA LEU A 31 40.82 16.00 -23.36
C LEU A 31 42.05 15.46 -22.62
N ARG A 32 42.37 15.96 -21.42
CA ARG A 32 43.47 15.41 -20.61
C ARG A 32 43.18 13.96 -20.19
N ASN A 33 41.95 13.68 -19.78
CA ASN A 33 41.50 12.33 -19.47
C ASN A 33 41.53 11.41 -20.69
N LEU A 34 41.09 11.89 -21.85
CA LEU A 34 41.12 11.15 -23.10
C LEU A 34 42.55 10.75 -23.52
N ILE A 35 43.51 11.66 -23.35
CA ILE A 35 44.93 11.40 -23.66
C ILE A 35 45.52 10.35 -22.70
N LEU A 36 45.19 10.43 -21.40
CA LEU A 36 45.60 9.44 -20.40
C LEU A 36 45.02 8.06 -20.69
N LEU A 37 43.74 7.98 -21.12
CA LEU A 37 43.09 6.74 -21.49
C LEU A 37 43.72 6.11 -22.74
N GLN A 38 44.10 6.92 -23.73
CA GLN A 38 44.81 6.43 -24.92
C GLN A 38 46.19 5.85 -24.58
N GLU A 39 46.89 6.45 -23.61
CA GLU A 39 48.22 6.00 -23.15
C GLU A 39 48.14 4.72 -22.29
N THR A 40 47.01 4.43 -21.64
CA THR A 40 46.89 3.35 -20.64
C THR A 40 45.97 2.18 -21.02
N LYS A 41 44.99 2.37 -21.92
CA LYS A 41 43.97 1.36 -22.25
C LYS A 41 43.50 1.47 -23.71
N SER A 42 44.37 1.09 -24.66
CA SER A 42 44.10 1.19 -26.11
C SER A 42 42.86 0.41 -26.59
N SER A 43 42.41 -0.61 -25.84
CA SER A 43 41.23 -1.42 -26.17
C SER A 43 39.88 -0.70 -25.99
N LEU A 44 39.84 0.42 -25.25
CA LEU A 44 38.61 1.20 -24.99
C LEU A 44 38.17 2.07 -26.18
N PHE A 45 39.04 2.26 -27.20
CA PHE A 45 38.78 3.14 -28.33
C PHE A 45 38.07 2.47 -29.52
N LYS A 46 37.30 1.40 -29.25
CA LYS A 46 36.52 0.69 -30.29
C LYS A 46 35.14 1.33 -30.57
N GLY A 47 34.72 2.31 -29.77
CA GLY A 47 33.45 3.04 -29.92
C GLY A 47 33.60 4.42 -30.58
N LYS A 48 32.48 5.00 -31.02
CA LYS A 48 32.41 6.37 -31.61
C LYS A 48 32.64 7.50 -30.59
N TYR A 49 32.71 7.20 -29.29
CA TYR A 49 32.83 8.18 -28.21
C TYR A 49 33.60 7.62 -27.01
N VAL A 50 34.23 8.50 -26.23
CA VAL A 50 34.75 8.24 -24.87
C VAL A 50 34.41 9.45 -24.02
N ASN A 51 33.73 9.27 -22.88
CA ASN A 51 33.28 10.36 -21.98
C ASN A 51 32.62 11.53 -22.73
N SER A 52 31.64 11.24 -23.59
CA SER A 52 30.91 12.24 -24.41
C SER A 52 31.73 12.98 -25.47
N ILE A 53 33.03 12.71 -25.62
CA ILE A 53 33.88 13.28 -26.66
C ILE A 53 33.75 12.44 -27.96
N PRO A 54 33.46 13.04 -29.12
CA PRO A 54 33.35 12.32 -30.39
C PRO A 54 34.72 11.85 -30.90
N LEU A 55 34.82 10.57 -31.24
CA LEU A 55 36.01 9.93 -31.79
C LEU A 55 35.76 9.43 -33.21
N GLU A 56 36.76 9.63 -34.07
CA GLU A 56 36.76 9.13 -35.44
C GLU A 56 38.09 8.43 -35.71
N SER A 57 38.08 7.27 -36.36
CA SER A 57 39.30 6.60 -36.81
C SER A 57 39.58 6.95 -38.26
N LYS A 58 40.72 7.58 -38.54
CA LYS A 58 41.15 7.92 -39.90
C LYS A 58 42.58 7.44 -40.13
N ASN A 59 42.78 6.57 -41.13
CA ASN A 59 44.08 5.96 -41.43
C ASN A 59 44.76 5.29 -40.20
N ASN A 60 44.02 4.54 -39.39
CA ASN A 60 44.46 3.92 -38.13
C ASN A 60 44.93 4.91 -37.03
N VAL A 61 44.61 6.20 -37.16
CA VAL A 61 44.85 7.22 -36.12
C VAL A 61 43.51 7.65 -35.55
N ILE A 62 43.41 7.63 -34.22
CA ILE A 62 42.22 8.11 -33.50
C ILE A 62 42.26 9.63 -33.46
N MET A 63 41.23 10.23 -34.03
CA MET A 63 41.01 11.65 -34.14
C MET A 63 39.86 12.06 -33.21
N THR A 64 39.89 13.30 -32.72
CA THR A 64 38.80 13.90 -31.93
C THR A 64 38.55 15.34 -32.38
N SER A 65 37.30 15.79 -32.28
CA SER A 65 36.94 17.17 -32.58
C SER A 65 37.29 18.08 -31.39
N VAL A 66 37.93 19.21 -31.66
CA VAL A 66 38.39 20.20 -30.68
C VAL A 66 38.11 21.63 -31.14
N ILE A 67 38.10 22.56 -30.19
CA ILE A 67 38.15 23.99 -30.47
C ILE A 67 39.53 24.50 -30.02
N VAL A 68 40.27 25.12 -30.93
CA VAL A 68 41.59 25.71 -30.65
C VAL A 68 41.44 27.22 -30.59
N GLN A 69 41.90 27.83 -29.50
CA GLN A 69 41.98 29.27 -29.34
C GLN A 69 43.43 29.74 -29.55
N SER A 70 43.62 30.76 -30.40
CA SER A 70 44.95 31.29 -30.74
C SER A 70 44.95 32.83 -30.80
N GLN A 71 45.91 33.47 -30.12
CA GLN A 71 45.99 34.95 -30.04
C GLN A 71 46.36 35.63 -31.35
N ASN A 72 47.19 34.97 -32.16
CA ASN A 72 47.64 35.48 -33.45
C ASN A 72 46.75 35.01 -34.61
N HIS A 73 45.62 34.34 -34.31
CA HIS A 73 44.69 33.76 -35.28
C HIS A 73 45.36 32.81 -36.30
N ASP A 74 46.55 32.29 -35.97
CA ASP A 74 47.30 31.34 -36.80
C ASP A 74 47.04 29.92 -36.30
N PHE A 75 46.38 29.12 -37.12
CA PHE A 75 46.05 27.73 -36.79
C PHE A 75 46.87 26.71 -37.58
N SER A 76 47.91 27.13 -38.31
CA SER A 76 48.76 26.26 -39.14
C SER A 76 49.40 25.11 -38.34
N MET A 77 49.54 25.26 -37.02
CA MET A 77 50.04 24.20 -36.15
C MET A 77 49.10 22.98 -36.08
N VAL A 78 47.79 23.18 -36.28
CA VAL A 78 46.79 22.10 -36.33
C VAL A 78 47.03 21.21 -37.53
N THR A 79 47.23 21.80 -38.72
CA THR A 79 47.51 21.04 -39.95
C THR A 79 48.91 20.42 -39.95
N GLN A 80 49.92 21.13 -39.43
CA GLN A 80 51.26 20.56 -39.22
C GLN A 80 51.27 19.37 -38.26
N ALA A 81 50.34 19.33 -37.31
CA ALA A 81 50.16 18.20 -36.38
C ALA A 81 49.34 17.04 -36.98
N GLY A 82 48.97 17.10 -38.26
CA GLY A 82 48.13 16.10 -38.93
C GLY A 82 46.63 16.25 -38.62
N GLY A 83 46.23 17.36 -38.01
CA GLY A 83 44.83 17.72 -37.81
C GLY A 83 44.22 18.37 -39.05
N ILE A 84 42.90 18.41 -39.09
CA ILE A 84 42.10 19.00 -40.15
C ILE A 84 41.39 20.21 -39.57
N LEU A 85 41.77 21.41 -40.01
CA LEU A 85 41.02 22.62 -39.70
C LEU A 85 39.65 22.58 -40.38
N ARG A 86 38.62 23.03 -39.67
CA ARG A 86 37.26 23.15 -40.18
C ARG A 86 36.89 24.63 -40.26
N THR A 87 36.27 25.17 -39.23
CA THR A 87 35.77 26.56 -39.21
C THR A 87 36.73 27.44 -38.44
N ILE A 88 37.10 28.61 -38.98
CA ILE A 88 37.86 29.64 -38.26
C ILE A 88 36.93 30.83 -38.02
N ALA A 89 36.83 31.26 -36.77
CA ALA A 89 36.00 32.38 -36.33
C ALA A 89 36.80 33.24 -35.33
N GLY A 90 37.49 34.26 -35.86
CA GLY A 90 38.33 35.14 -35.06
C GLY A 90 39.46 34.37 -34.35
N PRO A 91 39.62 34.49 -33.01
CA PRO A 91 40.64 33.78 -32.27
C PRO A 91 40.35 32.29 -32.05
N TYR A 92 39.25 31.74 -32.59
CA TYR A 92 38.86 30.35 -32.43
C TYR A 92 38.87 29.59 -33.77
N ALA A 93 39.27 28.32 -33.74
CA ALA A 93 39.10 27.40 -34.84
C ALA A 93 38.57 26.05 -34.38
N THR A 94 37.58 25.50 -35.09
CA THR A 94 37.19 24.09 -34.93
C THR A 94 38.13 23.22 -35.74
N ALA A 95 38.58 22.10 -35.16
CA ALA A 95 39.51 21.20 -35.82
C ALA A 95 39.26 19.74 -35.43
N LEU A 96 39.57 18.83 -36.34
CA LEU A 96 39.66 17.40 -36.05
C LEU A 96 41.14 17.05 -35.89
N VAL A 97 41.58 16.63 -34.70
CA VAL A 97 43.01 16.44 -34.37
C VAL A 97 43.31 15.03 -33.91
N PRO A 98 44.50 14.47 -34.20
CA PRO A 98 44.92 13.22 -33.59
C PRO A 98 44.98 13.37 -32.08
N VAL A 99 44.36 12.45 -31.33
CA VAL A 99 44.31 12.52 -29.85
C VAL A 99 45.72 12.61 -29.25
N ASN A 100 46.68 11.85 -29.82
CA ASN A 100 48.08 11.84 -29.43
C ASN A 100 48.87 13.11 -29.81
N LYS A 101 48.27 14.06 -30.54
CA LYS A 101 48.89 15.35 -30.94
C LYS A 101 48.29 16.56 -30.23
N ILE A 102 47.26 16.38 -29.39
CA ILE A 102 46.63 17.48 -28.63
C ILE A 102 47.64 18.18 -27.72
N LYS A 103 48.48 17.42 -26.98
CA LYS A 103 49.58 17.96 -26.16
C LYS A 103 50.56 18.80 -26.99
N VAL A 104 50.83 18.38 -28.23
CA VAL A 104 51.75 19.08 -29.14
C VAL A 104 51.15 20.39 -29.64
N ILE A 105 49.85 20.40 -29.97
CA ILE A 105 49.13 21.60 -30.42
C ILE A 105 49.05 22.62 -29.29
N ALA A 106 48.64 22.21 -28.08
CA ALA A 106 48.53 23.10 -26.91
C ALA A 106 49.89 23.66 -26.45
N GLY A 107 51.00 22.97 -26.75
CA GLY A 107 52.35 23.42 -26.45
C GLY A 107 52.94 24.46 -27.42
N LYS A 108 52.23 24.82 -28.49
CA LYS A 108 52.73 25.80 -29.48
C LYS A 108 52.56 27.23 -28.98
N SER A 109 53.57 28.05 -29.28
CA SER A 109 53.52 29.50 -29.02
C SER A 109 52.39 30.12 -29.82
N GLY A 110 51.50 30.88 -29.17
CA GLY A 110 50.31 31.49 -29.78
C GLY A 110 49.01 30.72 -29.60
N VAL A 111 49.02 29.48 -29.06
CA VAL A 111 47.80 28.77 -28.63
C VAL A 111 47.51 29.09 -27.18
N ASP A 112 46.30 29.56 -26.90
CA ASP A 112 45.84 29.87 -25.55
C ASP A 112 45.15 28.69 -24.91
N TYR A 113 44.29 28.00 -25.68
CA TYR A 113 43.47 26.92 -25.15
C TYR A 113 43.07 25.91 -26.23
N VAL A 114 42.92 24.65 -25.84
CA VAL A 114 42.35 23.58 -26.67
C VAL A 114 41.21 22.93 -25.89
N ALA A 115 39.98 23.21 -26.31
CA ALA A 115 38.76 22.73 -25.69
C ALA A 115 38.23 21.44 -26.32
N ALA A 116 37.63 20.58 -25.50
CA ALA A 116 36.88 19.41 -25.97
C ALA A 116 35.62 19.85 -26.73
N THR A 117 35.14 19.01 -27.63
CA THR A 117 33.76 19.09 -28.13
C THR A 117 32.95 17.95 -27.52
N TYR A 118 31.62 18.11 -27.46
CA TYR A 118 30.72 17.16 -26.82
C TYR A 118 29.67 16.63 -27.80
N LYS A 119 29.17 15.42 -27.54
CA LYS A 119 28.03 14.83 -28.23
C LYS A 119 26.79 15.70 -28.00
N LEU A 120 26.13 16.10 -29.08
CA LEU A 120 24.76 16.62 -29.05
C LEU A 120 23.79 15.43 -29.09
N LYS A 121 22.76 15.43 -28.24
CA LYS A 121 21.68 14.42 -28.29
C LYS A 121 20.65 14.81 -29.36
N THR A 122 20.02 13.82 -29.98
CA THR A 122 18.95 14.01 -30.97
C THR A 122 17.59 13.92 -30.31
N LEU A 123 16.58 14.41 -31.00
CA LEU A 123 15.58 15.26 -30.39
C LEU A 123 14.20 15.01 -31.03
N ASN A 124 13.26 14.48 -30.22
CA ASN A 124 11.81 14.74 -30.28
C ASN A 124 11.43 15.98 -29.42
N ASP A 125 11.82 17.17 -29.81
CA ASP A 125 13.14 17.76 -29.62
C ASP A 125 13.37 18.45 -28.28
N VAL A 126 12.40 18.38 -27.38
CA VAL A 126 12.52 18.96 -26.05
C VAL A 126 11.63 18.21 -25.04
N ALA A 127 10.50 17.63 -25.48
CA ALA A 127 9.49 17.08 -24.58
C ALA A 127 9.93 15.78 -23.87
N THR A 128 10.46 14.80 -24.62
CA THR A 128 10.97 13.55 -24.02
C THR A 128 12.22 13.78 -23.17
N ASP A 129 13.05 14.76 -23.53
CA ASP A 129 14.26 15.13 -22.77
C ASP A 129 13.92 15.92 -21.49
N ILE A 130 13.05 16.95 -21.57
CA ILE A 130 12.55 17.71 -20.40
C ILE A 130 11.91 16.77 -19.38
N THR A 131 11.13 15.80 -19.87
CA THR A 131 10.43 14.87 -19.00
C THR A 131 11.33 13.73 -18.54
N GLY A 132 12.46 13.44 -19.18
CA GLY A 132 13.31 12.30 -18.82
C GLY A 132 12.87 10.96 -19.40
N ALA A 133 11.98 10.96 -20.39
CA ALA A 133 11.42 9.76 -21.01
C ALA A 133 12.46 8.97 -21.82
N ASP A 134 13.40 9.66 -22.48
CA ASP A 134 14.47 9.00 -23.25
C ASP A 134 15.39 8.20 -22.32
N GLN A 135 15.75 8.77 -21.17
CA GLN A 135 16.52 8.12 -20.11
C GLN A 135 15.79 6.88 -19.58
N ALA A 136 14.47 6.97 -19.35
CA ALA A 136 13.67 5.85 -18.90
C ALA A 136 13.67 4.68 -19.90
N ASN A 137 13.52 4.97 -21.21
CA ASN A 137 13.62 3.96 -22.27
C ASN A 137 15.01 3.34 -22.34
N GLU A 138 16.08 4.14 -22.21
CA GLU A 138 17.48 3.65 -22.16
C GLU A 138 17.71 2.71 -20.96
N MET A 139 17.00 2.93 -19.85
CA MET A 139 17.02 2.08 -18.65
C MET A 139 16.11 0.84 -18.73
N GLY A 140 15.35 0.67 -19.82
CA GLY A 140 14.49 -0.49 -20.06
C GLY A 140 13.00 -0.28 -19.76
N TYR A 141 12.60 0.87 -19.22
CA TYR A 141 11.20 1.22 -18.98
C TYR A 141 10.54 1.67 -20.28
N THR A 142 10.19 0.69 -21.12
CA THR A 142 9.73 0.90 -22.50
C THR A 142 8.22 0.70 -22.68
N GLY A 143 7.52 0.30 -21.61
CA GLY A 143 6.06 0.09 -21.58
C GLY A 143 5.57 -1.28 -22.07
N GLU A 144 6.46 -2.23 -22.33
CA GLU A 144 6.10 -3.56 -22.87
C GLU A 144 5.16 -4.38 -21.94
N ASP A 145 5.27 -4.14 -20.64
CA ASP A 145 4.52 -4.77 -19.55
C ASP A 145 3.22 -4.05 -19.17
N VAL A 146 2.91 -2.92 -19.80
CA VAL A 146 1.72 -2.08 -19.51
C VAL A 146 0.85 -1.94 -20.76
N ILE A 147 -0.46 -1.78 -20.56
CA ILE A 147 -1.40 -1.40 -21.61
C ILE A 147 -1.60 0.11 -21.61
N ILE A 148 -1.41 0.74 -22.76
CA ILE A 148 -1.76 2.14 -22.96
C ILE A 148 -3.09 2.21 -23.69
N GLY A 149 -4.08 2.75 -23.01
CA GLY A 149 -5.41 3.03 -23.52
C GLY A 149 -5.49 4.42 -24.14
N VAL A 150 -6.02 4.55 -25.34
CA VAL A 150 -6.29 5.85 -25.96
C VAL A 150 -7.74 5.91 -26.43
N VAL A 151 -8.50 6.88 -25.91
CA VAL A 151 -9.87 7.17 -26.34
C VAL A 151 -9.86 8.48 -27.13
N ASP A 152 -9.99 8.40 -28.45
CA ASP A 152 -9.76 9.54 -29.35
C ASP A 152 -10.42 9.34 -30.74
N THR A 153 -9.99 10.06 -31.79
CA THR A 153 -10.52 9.99 -33.17
C THR A 153 -10.20 8.68 -33.91
N GLY A 154 -9.37 7.83 -33.31
CA GLY A 154 -8.90 6.56 -33.86
C GLY A 154 -7.38 6.48 -33.96
N ILE A 155 -6.89 5.60 -34.83
CA ILE A 155 -5.46 5.47 -35.13
C ILE A 155 -5.25 5.00 -36.58
N ASP A 156 -4.22 5.51 -37.25
CA ASP A 156 -3.72 4.92 -38.48
C ASP A 156 -2.92 3.64 -38.17
N VAL A 157 -3.62 2.50 -38.18
CA VAL A 157 -3.02 1.18 -37.90
C VAL A 157 -1.92 0.77 -38.88
N LYS A 158 -1.77 1.44 -40.03
CA LYS A 158 -0.71 1.19 -41.01
C LYS A 158 0.53 2.04 -40.80
N HIS A 159 0.47 3.00 -39.87
CA HIS A 159 1.57 3.90 -39.62
C HIS A 159 2.78 3.12 -39.07
N PRO A 160 3.98 3.26 -39.68
CA PRO A 160 5.16 2.46 -39.35
C PRO A 160 5.57 2.56 -37.87
N GLY A 161 5.30 3.70 -37.24
CA GLY A 161 5.58 3.94 -35.83
C GLY A 161 4.86 2.99 -34.85
N PHE A 162 3.80 2.28 -35.27
CA PHE A 162 3.07 1.33 -34.42
C PHE A 162 3.31 -0.14 -34.78
N ILE A 163 4.19 -0.41 -35.76
CA ILE A 163 4.53 -1.77 -36.19
C ILE A 163 5.83 -2.20 -35.50
N GLY A 164 5.76 -3.27 -34.72
CA GLY A 164 6.91 -3.88 -34.06
C GLY A 164 7.46 -5.10 -34.80
N PRO A 165 8.48 -5.78 -34.24
CA PRO A 165 9.05 -7.00 -34.83
C PRO A 165 8.05 -8.15 -35.01
N ASN A 166 6.96 -8.15 -34.22
CA ASN A 166 5.92 -9.18 -34.20
C ASN A 166 4.59 -8.67 -34.78
N GLY A 167 4.62 -7.73 -35.73
CA GLY A 167 3.43 -7.08 -36.29
C GLY A 167 2.98 -5.86 -35.49
N THR A 168 1.72 -5.47 -35.62
CA THR A 168 1.15 -4.29 -34.95
C THR A 168 1.25 -4.38 -33.42
N ARG A 169 1.48 -3.24 -32.77
CA ARG A 169 1.38 -3.08 -31.30
C ARG A 169 -0.02 -2.68 -30.84
N VAL A 170 -0.95 -2.44 -31.76
CA VAL A 170 -2.36 -2.26 -31.45
C VAL A 170 -2.98 -3.63 -31.22
N LEU A 171 -3.19 -3.98 -29.96
CA LEU A 171 -3.73 -5.29 -29.57
C LEU A 171 -5.23 -5.38 -29.86
N TYR A 172 -5.94 -4.29 -29.58
CA TYR A 172 -7.36 -4.15 -29.83
C TYR A 172 -7.67 -2.72 -30.28
N LEU A 173 -8.58 -2.59 -31.23
CA LEU A 173 -9.18 -1.32 -31.66
C LEU A 173 -10.69 -1.45 -31.66
N TRP A 174 -11.40 -0.64 -30.89
CA TRP A 174 -12.86 -0.56 -30.94
C TRP A 174 -13.31 0.72 -31.65
N ASP A 175 -13.98 0.57 -32.79
CA ASP A 175 -14.55 1.69 -33.55
C ASP A 175 -16.03 1.86 -33.18
N GLN A 176 -16.34 2.79 -32.28
CA GLN A 176 -17.70 3.08 -31.84
C GLN A 176 -18.53 3.81 -32.92
N THR A 177 -17.88 4.37 -33.94
CA THR A 177 -18.53 5.15 -35.01
C THR A 177 -19.03 4.28 -36.17
N ALA A 178 -18.58 3.02 -36.22
CA ALA A 178 -18.93 2.12 -37.31
C ALA A 178 -20.36 1.55 -37.16
N ALA A 179 -21.14 1.57 -38.25
CA ALA A 179 -22.47 1.01 -38.30
C ALA A 179 -22.43 -0.53 -38.31
N GLY A 180 -22.67 -1.16 -37.16
CA GLY A 180 -22.80 -2.61 -36.99
C GLY A 180 -22.84 -3.00 -35.51
N SER A 181 -23.43 -4.15 -35.18
CA SER A 181 -23.36 -4.79 -33.85
C SER A 181 -22.18 -5.79 -33.81
N GLY A 182 -21.03 -5.36 -34.33
CA GLY A 182 -19.93 -6.24 -34.74
C GLY A 182 -18.87 -6.47 -33.68
N THR A 183 -19.18 -6.28 -32.40
CA THR A 183 -18.30 -6.68 -31.32
C THR A 183 -18.54 -8.17 -31.01
N ASP A 184 -17.49 -8.99 -31.00
CA ASP A 184 -17.50 -10.28 -30.27
C ASP A 184 -17.48 -10.03 -28.74
N TYR A 185 -17.51 -8.77 -28.32
CA TYR A 185 -17.60 -8.33 -26.94
C TYR A 185 -19.07 -8.25 -26.48
N PRO A 186 -19.55 -9.21 -25.67
CA PRO A 186 -20.99 -9.47 -25.46
C PRO A 186 -21.75 -8.39 -24.67
N VAL A 187 -21.09 -7.30 -24.27
CA VAL A 187 -21.64 -6.27 -23.37
C VAL A 187 -22.26 -5.09 -24.12
N TYR A 188 -21.69 -4.68 -25.27
CA TYR A 188 -22.14 -3.51 -26.04
C TYR A 188 -22.67 -3.95 -27.40
N ASP A 189 -23.81 -3.39 -27.83
CA ASP A 189 -24.51 -3.75 -29.08
C ASP A 189 -24.18 -2.82 -30.27
N TYR A 190 -23.15 -1.97 -30.12
CA TYR A 190 -22.72 -1.00 -31.12
C TYR A 190 -21.20 -0.99 -31.35
N GLY A 191 -20.81 -0.50 -32.53
CA GLY A 191 -19.42 -0.42 -32.96
C GLY A 191 -18.85 -1.77 -33.45
N ILE A 192 -17.57 -1.74 -33.84
CA ILE A 192 -16.85 -2.91 -34.35
C ILE A 192 -15.49 -3.04 -33.66
N GLU A 193 -15.20 -4.20 -33.09
CA GLU A 193 -13.89 -4.54 -32.51
C GLU A 193 -12.97 -5.14 -33.58
N TRP A 194 -11.71 -4.73 -33.56
CA TRP A 194 -10.63 -5.28 -34.37
C TRP A 194 -9.51 -5.78 -33.46
N THR A 195 -9.22 -7.08 -33.54
CA THR A 195 -8.10 -7.71 -32.85
C THR A 195 -6.78 -7.52 -33.60
N LYS A 196 -5.66 -7.67 -32.90
CA LYS A 196 -4.32 -7.70 -33.49
C LYS A 196 -4.23 -8.57 -34.75
N ASP A 197 -4.75 -9.79 -34.70
CA ASP A 197 -4.68 -10.72 -35.84
C ASP A 197 -5.46 -10.20 -37.06
N GLN A 198 -6.62 -9.57 -36.84
CA GLN A 198 -7.39 -8.97 -37.94
C GLN A 198 -6.68 -7.74 -38.51
N ILE A 199 -6.04 -6.93 -37.65
CA ILE A 199 -5.25 -5.76 -38.07
C ILE A 199 -4.03 -6.19 -38.89
N ASP A 200 -3.24 -7.15 -38.39
CA ASP A 200 -2.04 -7.68 -39.08
C ASP A 200 -2.38 -8.35 -40.42
N ASN A 201 -3.55 -9.00 -40.51
CA ASN A 201 -4.06 -9.57 -41.76
C ASN A 201 -4.71 -8.54 -42.70
N GLY A 202 -4.67 -7.25 -42.36
CA GLY A 202 -5.19 -6.16 -43.20
C GLY A 202 -6.71 -6.11 -43.33
N GLN A 203 -7.44 -6.69 -42.36
CA GLN A 203 -8.91 -6.76 -42.37
C GLN A 203 -9.56 -5.51 -41.74
N CYS A 204 -8.82 -4.77 -40.90
CA CYS A 204 -9.32 -3.59 -40.21
C CYS A 204 -9.73 -2.48 -41.19
N THR A 205 -10.99 -2.04 -41.11
CA THR A 205 -11.54 -0.95 -41.93
C THR A 205 -11.62 0.38 -41.20
N SER A 206 -11.29 0.43 -39.89
CA SER A 206 -11.26 1.67 -39.13
C SER A 206 -10.19 2.62 -39.67
N LYS A 207 -10.49 3.91 -39.63
CA LYS A 207 -9.65 4.99 -40.15
C LYS A 207 -9.61 6.15 -39.17
N ASP A 208 -8.49 6.87 -39.16
CA ASP A 208 -8.33 8.14 -38.45
C ASP A 208 -8.15 9.26 -39.48
N GLU A 209 -9.28 9.83 -39.90
CA GLU A 209 -9.35 10.88 -40.93
C GLU A 209 -9.14 12.28 -40.34
N ASP A 210 -9.26 12.43 -39.02
CA ASP A 210 -8.95 13.65 -38.27
C ASP A 210 -7.45 13.72 -37.91
N GLY A 211 -6.87 12.58 -37.51
CA GLY A 211 -5.46 12.42 -37.21
C GLY A 211 -5.04 12.77 -35.77
N HIS A 212 -5.91 13.41 -34.97
CA HIS A 212 -5.60 13.74 -33.58
C HIS A 212 -5.26 12.49 -32.75
N GLY A 213 -6.05 11.41 -32.86
CA GLY A 213 -5.82 10.16 -32.15
C GLY A 213 -4.52 9.46 -32.53
N THR A 214 -4.16 9.47 -33.82
CA THR A 214 -2.85 8.99 -34.28
C THR A 214 -1.70 9.77 -33.66
N HIS A 215 -1.84 11.09 -33.56
CA HIS A 215 -0.83 11.96 -32.94
C HIS A 215 -0.71 11.74 -31.42
N VAL A 216 -1.85 11.59 -30.73
CA VAL A 216 -1.91 11.27 -29.30
C VAL A 216 -1.25 9.91 -29.01
N ALA A 217 -1.66 8.86 -29.72
CA ALA A 217 -1.08 7.52 -29.58
C ALA A 217 0.42 7.52 -29.94
N GLY A 218 0.80 8.30 -30.94
CA GLY A 218 2.19 8.47 -31.34
C GLY A 218 3.04 9.09 -30.24
N SER A 219 2.52 10.13 -29.58
CA SER A 219 3.25 10.91 -28.57
C SER A 219 3.56 10.03 -27.36
N ILE A 220 2.68 9.08 -27.06
CA ILE A 220 2.88 8.11 -26.00
C ILE A 220 3.81 6.99 -26.47
N ALA A 221 3.60 6.41 -27.64
CA ALA A 221 4.11 5.08 -27.93
C ALA A 221 4.85 4.88 -29.25
N GLN A 222 4.92 5.85 -30.17
CA GLN A 222 5.53 5.57 -31.48
C GLN A 222 7.01 5.22 -31.36
N TYR A 223 7.45 4.33 -32.25
CA TYR A 223 8.86 4.02 -32.43
C TYR A 223 9.18 3.94 -33.92
N MET A 224 10.01 4.87 -34.40
CA MET A 224 10.50 4.92 -35.77
C MET A 224 11.99 4.55 -35.77
N PRO A 225 12.38 3.43 -36.41
CA PRO A 225 13.78 3.05 -36.55
C PRO A 225 14.57 4.13 -37.29
N PRO A 226 15.85 4.39 -36.94
CA PRO A 226 16.67 5.40 -37.61
C PRO A 226 16.81 5.21 -39.13
N GLU A 227 16.60 3.99 -39.62
CA GLU A 227 16.67 3.65 -41.05
C GLU A 227 15.43 4.10 -41.85
N GLN A 228 14.32 4.43 -41.18
CA GLN A 228 13.03 4.80 -41.79
C GLN A 228 12.75 6.31 -41.76
N VAL A 229 13.68 7.12 -41.28
CA VAL A 229 13.55 8.58 -41.19
C VAL A 229 14.81 9.25 -41.74
N HIS A 230 14.64 10.34 -42.50
CA HIS A 230 15.74 10.94 -43.25
C HIS A 230 16.78 11.64 -42.38
N GLU A 231 16.43 12.08 -41.17
CA GLU A 231 17.40 12.68 -40.24
C GLU A 231 17.08 12.38 -38.76
N HIS A 232 15.81 12.45 -38.30
CA HIS A 232 15.46 12.32 -36.86
C HIS A 232 14.02 11.79 -36.62
N PRO A 233 13.82 10.72 -35.82
CA PRO A 233 12.48 10.24 -35.47
C PRO A 233 11.94 10.90 -34.19
N TYR A 234 10.76 11.52 -34.27
CA TYR A 234 9.98 11.95 -33.10
C TYR A 234 9.36 10.75 -32.34
N ASN A 235 10.12 10.03 -31.50
CA ASN A 235 9.64 8.84 -30.77
C ASN A 235 8.82 9.17 -29.51
N GLY A 236 7.84 8.33 -29.18
CA GLY A 236 7.00 8.50 -28.00
C GLY A 236 7.69 8.09 -26.70
N GLY A 237 7.07 8.43 -25.57
CA GLY A 237 7.63 8.17 -24.23
C GLY A 237 7.75 6.68 -23.84
N LEU A 238 7.02 5.77 -24.48
CA LEU A 238 7.00 4.32 -24.21
C LEU A 238 7.11 3.54 -25.52
N THR A 239 8.34 3.41 -26.02
CA THR A 239 8.62 2.95 -27.39
C THR A 239 8.23 1.49 -27.69
N LYS A 240 7.92 0.68 -26.67
CA LYS A 240 7.46 -0.71 -26.80
C LYS A 240 6.08 -0.97 -26.20
N ALA A 241 5.33 0.08 -25.84
CA ALA A 241 4.00 -0.07 -25.27
C ALA A 241 3.04 -0.81 -26.22
N ASN A 242 2.20 -1.66 -25.63
CA ASN A 242 1.05 -2.27 -26.28
C ASN A 242 -0.16 -1.35 -26.14
N LEU A 243 -0.92 -1.20 -27.23
CA LEU A 243 -2.01 -0.23 -27.32
C LEU A 243 -3.37 -0.91 -27.35
N VAL A 244 -4.33 -0.33 -26.62
CA VAL A 244 -5.77 -0.55 -26.81
C VAL A 244 -6.39 0.78 -27.21
N ILE A 245 -6.96 0.84 -28.41
CA ILE A 245 -7.45 2.08 -29.02
C ILE A 245 -8.97 2.03 -29.07
N VAL A 246 -9.62 3.14 -28.72
CA VAL A 246 -11.06 3.32 -28.93
C VAL A 246 -11.28 4.59 -29.75
N LYS A 247 -11.94 4.43 -30.90
CA LYS A 247 -12.38 5.53 -31.75
C LYS A 247 -13.79 5.97 -31.34
N THR A 248 -13.96 7.25 -31.03
CA THR A 248 -15.24 7.88 -30.67
C THR A 248 -15.52 9.12 -31.54
N ASN A 249 -16.76 9.63 -31.51
CA ASN A 249 -17.20 10.82 -32.23
C ASN A 249 -17.30 12.09 -31.36
N PHE A 250 -16.91 12.03 -30.08
CA PHE A 250 -16.91 13.17 -29.15
C PHE A 250 -18.30 13.75 -28.80
N ASP A 251 -19.37 13.23 -29.40
CA ASP A 251 -20.74 13.77 -29.26
C ASP A 251 -21.46 13.24 -28.01
N ASP A 252 -21.08 12.06 -27.52
CA ASP A 252 -21.77 11.38 -26.42
C ASP A 252 -20.81 10.97 -25.30
N ALA A 253 -21.00 11.58 -24.13
CA ALA A 253 -20.22 11.31 -22.92
C ALA A 253 -20.31 9.86 -22.44
N THR A 254 -21.40 9.13 -22.74
CA THR A 254 -21.56 7.73 -22.34
C THR A 254 -20.63 6.79 -23.12
N THR A 255 -20.45 7.04 -24.42
CA THR A 255 -19.50 6.26 -25.26
C THR A 255 -18.06 6.35 -24.75
N LYS A 256 -17.69 7.50 -24.16
CA LYS A 256 -16.39 7.67 -23.49
C LYS A 256 -16.25 6.81 -22.25
N LEU A 257 -17.31 6.68 -21.44
CA LEU A 257 -17.28 5.81 -20.26
C LEU A 257 -17.15 4.33 -20.64
N ASP A 258 -17.92 3.91 -21.65
CA ASP A 258 -17.86 2.55 -22.20
C ASP A 258 -16.45 2.24 -22.75
N ALA A 259 -15.82 3.20 -23.42
CA ALA A 259 -14.45 3.09 -23.93
C ALA A 259 -13.42 2.83 -22.82
N ILE A 260 -13.52 3.54 -21.70
CA ILE A 260 -12.61 3.38 -20.56
C ILE A 260 -12.82 2.01 -19.91
N SER A 261 -14.08 1.59 -19.71
CA SER A 261 -14.40 0.26 -19.16
C SER A 261 -13.82 -0.84 -20.06
N TYR A 262 -14.04 -0.74 -21.37
CA TYR A 262 -13.52 -1.65 -22.37
C TYR A 262 -11.99 -1.78 -22.30
N ILE A 263 -11.26 -0.66 -22.22
CA ILE A 263 -9.80 -0.69 -22.10
C ILE A 263 -9.36 -1.43 -20.84
N PHE A 264 -9.95 -1.12 -19.68
CA PHE A 264 -9.57 -1.77 -18.43
C PHE A 264 -9.92 -3.27 -18.42
N GLU A 265 -11.03 -3.65 -19.04
CA GLU A 265 -11.42 -5.06 -19.20
C GLU A 265 -10.43 -5.81 -20.09
N LYS A 266 -10.04 -5.26 -21.25
CA LYS A 266 -9.01 -5.86 -22.11
C LYS A 266 -7.65 -5.95 -21.42
N ALA A 267 -7.27 -4.95 -20.63
CA ALA A 267 -6.04 -5.00 -19.86
C ALA A 267 -6.08 -6.09 -18.78
N ALA A 268 -7.23 -6.26 -18.11
CA ALA A 268 -7.44 -7.32 -17.14
C ALA A 268 -7.39 -8.72 -17.79
N GLU A 269 -8.00 -8.90 -18.97
CA GLU A 269 -7.89 -10.15 -19.76
C GLU A 269 -6.44 -10.49 -20.12
N LEU A 270 -5.61 -9.48 -20.35
CA LEU A 270 -4.19 -9.61 -20.64
C LEU A 270 -3.31 -9.72 -19.39
N GLY A 271 -3.88 -9.58 -18.19
CA GLY A 271 -3.16 -9.62 -16.91
C GLY A 271 -2.16 -8.47 -16.73
N LYS A 272 -2.45 -7.29 -17.29
CA LYS A 272 -1.56 -6.12 -17.27
C LYS A 272 -2.23 -4.89 -16.66
N PRO A 273 -1.47 -3.99 -16.02
CA PRO A 273 -1.98 -2.67 -15.66
C PRO A 273 -2.33 -1.87 -16.92
N ALA A 274 -3.26 -0.93 -16.79
CA ALA A 274 -3.69 -0.04 -17.87
C ALA A 274 -3.65 1.43 -17.46
N ILE A 275 -3.09 2.24 -18.36
CA ILE A 275 -3.06 3.70 -18.25
C ILE A 275 -3.86 4.28 -19.40
N VAL A 276 -4.97 4.92 -19.08
CA VAL A 276 -5.89 5.49 -20.06
C VAL A 276 -5.59 6.98 -20.24
N ASN A 277 -5.36 7.39 -21.49
CA ASN A 277 -5.19 8.77 -21.89
C ASN A 277 -6.54 9.35 -22.38
N LEU A 278 -7.00 10.42 -21.74
CA LEU A 278 -8.17 11.19 -22.14
C LEU A 278 -7.75 12.61 -22.54
N SER A 279 -7.87 12.89 -23.84
CA SER A 279 -7.61 14.20 -24.44
C SER A 279 -8.91 14.95 -24.79
N ILE A 280 -9.97 14.69 -24.03
CA ILE A 280 -11.36 15.14 -24.28
C ILE A 280 -12.06 15.45 -22.95
N GLY A 281 -12.88 16.51 -22.89
CA GLY A 281 -13.81 16.74 -21.78
C GLY A 281 -14.70 17.97 -21.97
N SER A 282 -15.51 18.29 -20.97
CA SER A 282 -16.55 19.33 -21.04
C SER A 282 -16.47 20.33 -19.88
N GLN A 283 -16.95 21.55 -20.13
CA GLN A 283 -17.23 22.57 -19.10
C GLN A 283 -18.63 22.40 -18.49
N ILE A 284 -19.42 21.41 -18.92
CA ILE A 284 -20.71 21.10 -18.28
C ILE A 284 -20.44 20.34 -16.98
N GLY A 285 -21.04 20.82 -15.90
CA GLY A 285 -20.96 20.18 -14.60
C GLY A 285 -20.58 21.13 -13.47
N PRO A 286 -20.53 20.59 -12.25
CA PRO A 286 -20.30 21.39 -11.04
C PRO A 286 -18.83 21.80 -10.84
N HIS A 287 -17.87 21.15 -11.50
CA HIS A 287 -16.43 21.37 -11.29
C HIS A 287 -15.95 21.10 -9.86
N ASP A 288 -16.70 20.31 -9.08
CA ASP A 288 -16.36 19.82 -7.73
C ASP A 288 -16.13 18.30 -7.71
N GLY A 289 -16.13 17.66 -8.88
CA GLY A 289 -15.91 16.22 -9.06
C GLY A 289 -17.01 15.31 -8.52
N THR A 290 -18.21 15.84 -8.24
CA THR A 290 -19.33 15.07 -7.66
C THR A 290 -20.32 14.56 -8.68
N ASP A 291 -20.25 15.04 -9.93
CA ASP A 291 -21.20 14.65 -10.96
C ASP A 291 -21.03 13.16 -11.35
N PRO A 292 -22.06 12.55 -11.95
CA PRO A 292 -22.03 11.12 -12.28
C PRO A 292 -20.85 10.69 -13.16
N MET A 293 -20.35 11.55 -14.07
CA MET A 293 -19.19 11.22 -14.90
C MET A 293 -17.93 11.08 -14.04
N CYS A 294 -17.67 12.09 -13.18
CA CYS A 294 -16.54 12.04 -12.27
C CYS A 294 -16.62 10.86 -11.31
N ALA A 295 -17.82 10.58 -10.77
CA ALA A 295 -18.04 9.41 -9.93
C ALA A 295 -17.76 8.10 -10.68
N PHE A 296 -18.06 8.03 -11.98
CA PHE A 296 -17.77 6.85 -12.79
C PHE A 296 -16.27 6.64 -12.98
N TYR A 297 -15.50 7.70 -13.27
CA TYR A 297 -14.04 7.62 -13.32
C TYR A 297 -13.45 7.12 -11.99
N ASP A 298 -14.00 7.60 -10.87
CA ASP A 298 -13.58 7.20 -9.52
C ASP A 298 -13.85 5.71 -9.23
N HIS A 299 -14.88 5.11 -9.86
CA HIS A 299 -15.16 3.67 -9.71
C HIS A 299 -14.35 2.78 -10.67
N LEU A 300 -13.98 3.30 -11.85
CA LEU A 300 -13.21 2.55 -12.83
C LEU A 300 -11.72 2.48 -12.51
N THR A 301 -11.19 3.48 -11.82
CA THR A 301 -9.78 3.53 -11.41
C THR A 301 -9.50 2.65 -10.19
N GLY A 302 -8.22 2.41 -9.88
CA GLY A 302 -7.80 1.58 -8.75
C GLY A 302 -6.38 1.02 -8.96
N PRO A 303 -5.98 -0.02 -8.22
CA PRO A 303 -4.67 -0.64 -8.39
C PRO A 303 -4.43 -1.06 -9.85
N GLY A 304 -3.37 -0.54 -10.46
CA GLY A 304 -3.00 -0.78 -11.86
C GLY A 304 -3.93 -0.15 -12.90
N ARG A 305 -4.90 0.69 -12.51
CA ARG A 305 -5.89 1.32 -13.41
C ARG A 305 -5.91 2.83 -13.20
N LEU A 306 -5.20 3.56 -14.06
CA LEU A 306 -5.08 5.01 -13.97
C LEU A 306 -5.70 5.69 -15.20
N ILE A 307 -6.26 6.88 -14.97
CA ILE A 307 -6.78 7.76 -16.02
C ILE A 307 -6.03 9.08 -15.94
N PHE A 308 -5.43 9.49 -17.05
CA PHE A 308 -4.79 10.79 -17.23
C PHE A 308 -5.70 11.65 -18.12
N GLN A 309 -6.05 12.82 -17.63
CA GLN A 309 -7.03 13.72 -18.22
C GLN A 309 -6.39 15.07 -18.52
N SER A 310 -6.54 15.56 -19.75
CA SER A 310 -6.13 16.91 -20.12
C SER A 310 -6.87 17.96 -19.27
N ALA A 311 -6.18 19.02 -18.83
CA ALA A 311 -6.81 20.07 -18.02
C ALA A 311 -7.88 20.90 -18.77
N GLY A 312 -7.78 21.00 -20.09
CA GLY A 312 -8.63 21.88 -20.91
C GLY A 312 -7.85 23.03 -21.55
N ASN A 313 -8.45 23.63 -22.58
CA ASN A 313 -7.81 24.65 -23.42
C ASN A 313 -8.45 26.04 -23.26
N ASP A 314 -9.16 26.29 -22.15
CA ASP A 314 -9.94 27.50 -21.93
C ASP A 314 -9.30 28.49 -20.93
N GLY A 315 -8.02 28.28 -20.60
CA GLY A 315 -7.30 29.07 -19.59
C GLY A 315 -7.26 30.59 -19.84
N ALA A 316 -7.28 31.01 -21.10
CA ALA A 316 -7.32 32.42 -21.50
C ALA A 316 -8.71 32.90 -21.97
N SER A 317 -9.69 31.99 -22.08
CA SER A 317 -10.96 32.25 -22.78
C SER A 317 -12.00 33.05 -21.97
N LYS A 318 -11.67 33.46 -20.72
CA LYS A 318 -12.57 34.19 -19.79
C LYS A 318 -13.99 33.61 -19.74
N ILE A 319 -14.07 32.29 -19.63
CA ILE A 319 -15.34 31.55 -19.65
C ILE A 319 -15.94 31.33 -18.27
N HIS A 320 -15.19 31.65 -17.21
CA HIS A 320 -15.64 31.54 -15.82
C HIS A 320 -15.75 32.92 -15.16
N HIS A 321 -16.78 33.10 -14.34
CA HIS A 321 -16.86 34.19 -13.38
C HIS A 321 -17.60 33.72 -12.12
N MET A 322 -17.15 34.16 -10.94
CA MET A 322 -17.93 34.03 -9.70
C MET A 322 -18.26 35.37 -9.05
N VAL A 323 -19.40 35.41 -8.36
CA VAL A 323 -19.84 36.55 -7.54
C VAL A 323 -20.43 36.03 -6.22
N THR A 324 -20.45 36.88 -5.19
CA THR A 324 -21.15 36.57 -3.94
C THR A 324 -22.52 37.25 -3.96
N ALA A 325 -23.54 36.55 -4.43
CA ALA A 325 -24.90 37.08 -4.50
C ALA A 325 -25.43 37.40 -3.11
N ASP A 326 -25.94 38.62 -2.92
CA ASP A 326 -26.52 39.09 -1.67
C ASP A 326 -27.87 39.82 -1.91
N ALA A 327 -28.38 40.52 -0.88
CA ALA A 327 -29.65 41.21 -0.96
C ALA A 327 -29.61 42.47 -1.86
N ASN A 328 -28.43 43.02 -2.12
CA ASN A 328 -28.23 44.19 -3.00
C ASN A 328 -28.24 43.78 -4.48
N GLY A 329 -27.83 42.54 -4.75
CA GLY A 329 -27.77 41.94 -6.07
C GLY A 329 -26.44 42.24 -6.75
N GLU A 330 -25.69 41.19 -7.06
CA GLU A 330 -24.39 41.27 -7.72
C GLU A 330 -24.50 40.98 -9.22
N GLU A 331 -23.64 41.60 -10.02
CA GLU A 331 -23.72 41.55 -11.48
C GLU A 331 -22.52 40.82 -12.09
N MET A 332 -22.79 39.97 -13.08
CA MET A 332 -21.79 39.45 -14.02
C MET A 332 -22.06 40.05 -15.40
N GLU A 333 -21.04 40.64 -16.02
CA GLU A 333 -21.12 41.14 -17.40
C GLU A 333 -20.37 40.22 -18.35
N PHE A 334 -20.95 39.96 -19.52
CA PHE A 334 -20.26 39.29 -20.62
C PHE A 334 -20.48 40.02 -21.95
N VAL A 335 -19.55 39.84 -22.87
CA VAL A 335 -19.59 40.44 -24.20
C VAL A 335 -19.62 39.34 -25.26
N LEU A 336 -20.41 39.58 -26.30
CA LEU A 336 -20.37 38.85 -27.56
C LEU A 336 -19.86 39.79 -28.64
N GLU A 337 -18.72 39.48 -29.26
CA GLU A 337 -18.18 40.26 -30.38
C GLU A 337 -19.03 40.11 -31.64
N LYS A 338 -19.53 38.90 -31.89
CA LYS A 338 -20.39 38.56 -33.02
C LYS A 338 -21.64 37.85 -32.54
N GLU A 339 -22.63 37.73 -33.42
CA GLU A 339 -23.84 36.98 -33.13
C GLU A 339 -23.50 35.50 -32.94
N ALA A 340 -24.07 34.87 -31.91
CA ALA A 340 -23.87 33.46 -31.61
C ALA A 340 -25.15 32.68 -31.94
N GLU A 341 -25.04 31.57 -32.68
CA GLU A 341 -26.17 30.69 -32.97
C GLU A 341 -26.82 30.17 -31.69
N PHE A 342 -25.99 29.73 -30.73
CA PHE A 342 -26.40 29.45 -29.37
C PHE A 342 -25.24 29.63 -28.39
N LEU A 343 -25.59 29.86 -27.12
CA LEU A 343 -24.71 29.85 -25.96
C LEU A 343 -25.43 29.19 -24.79
N SER A 344 -24.69 28.49 -23.94
CA SER A 344 -25.21 27.93 -22.70
C SER A 344 -24.30 28.22 -21.53
N PHE A 345 -24.93 28.47 -20.39
CA PHE A 345 -24.28 28.74 -19.13
C PHE A 345 -24.68 27.65 -18.13
N ASP A 346 -23.67 27.14 -17.44
CA ASP A 346 -23.84 26.23 -16.32
C ASP A 346 -23.37 26.94 -15.05
N MET A 347 -24.28 27.15 -14.10
CA MET A 347 -24.01 27.93 -12.90
C MET A 347 -24.43 27.17 -11.65
N TRP A 348 -23.67 27.34 -10.57
CA TRP A 348 -23.83 26.55 -9.35
C TRP A 348 -23.69 27.40 -8.10
N TYR A 349 -24.50 27.08 -7.08
CA TYR A 349 -24.50 27.74 -5.78
C TYR A 349 -24.93 26.79 -4.66
N ASP A 350 -24.64 27.18 -3.42
CA ASP A 350 -24.91 26.38 -2.23
C ASP A 350 -26.38 25.96 -2.10
N GLY A 351 -26.59 24.67 -1.81
CA GLY A 351 -27.92 24.04 -1.69
C GLY A 351 -28.87 24.67 -0.69
N SER A 352 -28.35 25.22 0.40
CA SER A 352 -29.15 25.86 1.45
C SER A 352 -29.63 27.26 1.04
N SER A 353 -29.01 27.85 0.03
CA SER A 353 -29.29 29.20 -0.45
C SER A 353 -30.43 29.23 -1.47
N SER A 354 -30.97 30.42 -1.74
CA SER A 354 -31.97 30.65 -2.78
C SER A 354 -31.57 31.88 -3.59
N VAL A 355 -31.21 31.68 -4.85
CA VAL A 355 -30.71 32.73 -5.74
C VAL A 355 -31.76 33.08 -6.79
N GLN A 356 -32.02 34.37 -7.00
CA GLN A 356 -32.77 34.88 -8.14
C GLN A 356 -31.79 35.37 -9.21
N LEU A 357 -32.02 34.93 -10.46
CA LEU A 357 -31.30 35.41 -11.64
C LEU A 357 -32.15 36.42 -12.41
N GLN A 358 -31.56 37.55 -12.80
CA GLN A 358 -32.13 38.50 -13.75
C GLN A 358 -31.21 38.61 -14.97
N VAL A 359 -31.79 38.57 -16.17
CA VAL A 359 -31.04 38.64 -17.44
C VAL A 359 -31.34 39.96 -18.15
N PHE A 360 -30.30 40.68 -18.54
CA PHE A 360 -30.38 41.94 -19.28
C PHE A 360 -29.70 41.80 -20.64
N GLY A 361 -30.35 42.32 -21.68
CA GLY A 361 -29.80 42.32 -23.04
C GLY A 361 -28.82 43.47 -23.31
N PRO A 362 -28.27 43.56 -24.54
CA PRO A 362 -27.31 44.59 -24.97
C PRO A 362 -27.72 46.05 -24.72
N GLY A 363 -29.03 46.34 -24.65
CA GLY A 363 -29.56 47.66 -24.32
C GLY A 363 -29.67 47.95 -22.81
N ASN A 364 -29.15 47.06 -21.95
CA ASN A 364 -29.32 47.07 -20.49
C ASN A 364 -30.80 47.05 -20.03
N ASN A 365 -31.70 46.55 -20.89
CA ASN A 365 -33.09 46.31 -20.55
C ASN A 365 -33.26 44.92 -19.92
N LEU A 366 -34.02 44.84 -18.84
CA LEU A 366 -34.37 43.58 -18.19
C LEU A 366 -35.24 42.74 -19.14
N LEU A 367 -34.78 41.53 -19.45
CA LEU A 367 -35.47 40.59 -20.34
C LEU A 367 -36.26 39.55 -19.55
N LEU A 368 -35.66 39.00 -18.49
CA LEU A 368 -36.24 37.89 -17.73
C LEU A 368 -35.80 37.96 -16.26
N THR A 369 -36.70 37.58 -15.35
CA THR A 369 -36.40 37.33 -13.93
C THR A 369 -36.79 35.90 -13.60
N ALA A 370 -35.86 35.13 -13.08
CA ALA A 370 -35.98 33.71 -12.76
C ALA A 370 -35.62 33.48 -11.27
N PRO A 371 -36.61 33.49 -10.36
CA PRO A 371 -36.42 33.08 -8.97
C PRO A 371 -36.01 31.59 -8.85
N ALA A 372 -35.43 31.18 -7.73
CA ALA A 372 -35.19 29.76 -7.46
C ALA A 372 -36.51 28.95 -7.52
N GLY A 373 -36.46 27.79 -8.17
CA GLY A 373 -37.62 26.95 -8.47
C GLY A 373 -38.32 27.27 -9.80
N SER A 374 -37.86 28.26 -10.56
CA SER A 374 -38.46 28.62 -11.86
C SER A 374 -37.83 27.87 -13.04
N LYS A 375 -38.64 27.65 -14.08
CA LYS A 375 -38.19 27.11 -15.36
C LYS A 375 -38.93 27.74 -16.55
N THR A 376 -38.19 27.97 -17.62
CA THR A 376 -38.68 28.31 -18.97
C THR A 376 -38.10 27.36 -20.04
N GLU A 377 -37.38 26.32 -19.61
CA GLU A 377 -36.67 25.35 -20.46
C GLU A 377 -37.55 24.61 -21.48
N ASP A 378 -38.86 24.48 -21.22
CA ASP A 378 -39.79 23.74 -22.08
C ASP A 378 -40.39 24.59 -23.23
N THR A 379 -40.43 25.91 -23.08
CA THR A 379 -41.12 26.82 -24.03
C THR A 379 -40.27 27.96 -24.56
N GLY A 380 -39.14 28.26 -23.91
CA GLY A 380 -38.35 29.46 -24.18
C GLY A 380 -39.09 30.75 -23.83
N VAL A 381 -38.36 31.85 -23.81
CA VAL A 381 -38.89 33.21 -23.75
C VAL A 381 -38.34 33.99 -24.93
N ASP A 382 -39.21 34.41 -25.85
CA ASP A 382 -38.84 35.25 -26.98
C ASP A 382 -38.40 36.64 -26.50
N THR A 383 -37.25 37.10 -26.98
CA THR A 383 -36.76 38.46 -26.72
C THR A 383 -36.33 39.13 -28.03
N PRO A 384 -36.15 40.46 -28.05
CA PRO A 384 -35.57 41.15 -29.20
C PRO A 384 -34.14 40.72 -29.57
N TYR A 385 -33.50 39.88 -28.76
CA TYR A 385 -32.10 39.47 -28.89
C TYR A 385 -31.92 37.94 -28.97
N GLY A 386 -32.97 37.22 -29.35
CA GLY A 386 -33.03 35.75 -29.40
C GLY A 386 -33.93 35.16 -28.32
N GLN A 387 -33.98 33.83 -28.23
CA GLN A 387 -34.74 33.12 -27.19
C GLN A 387 -33.88 32.79 -25.97
N ILE A 388 -34.50 32.90 -24.79
CA ILE A 388 -33.86 32.58 -23.50
C ILE A 388 -34.58 31.42 -22.81
N TYR A 389 -33.81 30.38 -22.48
CA TYR A 389 -34.23 29.21 -21.71
C TYR A 389 -33.51 29.25 -20.36
N ILE A 390 -34.24 29.10 -19.25
CA ILE A 390 -33.66 29.05 -17.90
C ILE A 390 -34.28 27.90 -17.11
N SER A 391 -33.44 27.22 -16.35
CA SER A 391 -33.81 26.29 -15.29
C SER A 391 -33.04 26.70 -14.04
N ASN A 392 -33.67 27.42 -13.11
CA ASN A 392 -33.02 27.87 -11.87
C ASN A 392 -33.54 27.02 -10.70
N ALA A 393 -32.77 26.00 -10.30
CA ALA A 393 -33.11 25.09 -9.21
C ALA A 393 -34.55 24.54 -9.32
N ALA A 394 -35.05 24.36 -10.55
CA ALA A 394 -36.44 23.96 -10.82
C ALA A 394 -36.79 22.61 -10.18
N TYR A 395 -35.79 21.75 -10.02
CA TYR A 395 -35.91 20.42 -9.42
C TYR A 395 -35.34 20.36 -7.98
N GLY A 396 -35.03 21.52 -7.39
CA GLY A 396 -34.40 21.62 -6.06
C GLY A 396 -32.89 21.35 -6.09
N PRO A 397 -32.29 21.07 -4.92
CA PRO A 397 -30.91 20.59 -4.80
C PRO A 397 -30.63 19.36 -5.66
N VAL A 398 -29.47 19.34 -6.30
CA VAL A 398 -28.98 18.21 -7.10
C VAL A 398 -28.54 17.09 -6.14
N PHE A 399 -29.01 15.87 -6.39
CA PHE A 399 -28.95 14.78 -5.41
C PHE A 399 -27.54 14.35 -4.99
N TYR A 400 -26.54 14.48 -5.88
CA TYR A 400 -25.20 13.94 -5.65
C TYR A 400 -24.27 14.87 -4.87
N ASN A 401 -24.54 16.17 -4.82
CA ASN A 401 -23.76 17.14 -4.03
C ASN A 401 -24.58 18.04 -3.12
N GLY A 402 -25.91 18.04 -3.26
CA GLY A 402 -26.80 18.90 -2.49
C GLY A 402 -26.81 20.35 -2.95
N ASP A 403 -26.02 20.74 -3.97
CA ASP A 403 -25.98 22.11 -4.48
C ASP A 403 -27.09 22.37 -5.50
N LYS A 404 -27.35 23.65 -5.78
CA LYS A 404 -28.36 24.05 -6.76
C LYS A 404 -27.70 24.52 -8.05
N ARG A 405 -28.32 24.13 -9.17
CA ARG A 405 -27.88 24.47 -10.53
C ARG A 405 -28.80 25.53 -11.15
N ILE A 406 -28.20 26.48 -11.85
CA ILE A 406 -28.86 27.34 -12.83
C ILE A 406 -28.32 26.97 -14.20
N TYR A 407 -29.18 26.45 -15.07
CA TYR A 407 -28.85 26.26 -16.47
C TYR A 407 -29.55 27.32 -17.30
N MET A 408 -28.80 28.02 -18.16
CA MET A 408 -29.34 29.03 -19.05
C MET A 408 -28.86 28.79 -20.48
N ARG A 409 -29.75 28.91 -21.47
CA ARG A 409 -29.40 28.83 -22.89
C ARG A 409 -29.96 30.03 -23.64
N LEU A 410 -29.12 30.61 -24.50
CA LEU A 410 -29.49 31.59 -25.52
C LEU A 410 -29.47 30.89 -26.88
N THR A 411 -30.54 31.02 -27.67
CA THR A 411 -30.65 30.43 -29.01
C THR A 411 -31.32 31.41 -29.97
N GLU A 412 -31.45 31.02 -31.25
CA GLU A 412 -32.03 31.84 -32.31
C GLU A 412 -31.26 33.16 -32.52
N GLU A 413 -29.92 33.05 -32.68
CA GLU A 413 -29.00 34.17 -32.95
C GLU A 413 -28.91 35.19 -31.80
N ALA A 414 -28.27 34.79 -30.69
CA ALA A 414 -27.94 35.67 -29.59
C ALA A 414 -27.12 36.87 -30.09
N LYS A 415 -27.67 38.07 -29.96
CA LYS A 415 -27.10 39.27 -30.60
C LYS A 415 -25.81 39.75 -29.93
N ALA A 416 -24.90 40.24 -30.77
CA ALA A 416 -23.64 40.85 -30.34
C ALA A 416 -23.88 42.05 -29.40
N GLY A 417 -22.99 42.25 -28.43
CA GLY A 417 -23.07 43.34 -27.47
C GLY A 417 -22.81 42.93 -26.02
N GLN A 418 -23.07 43.85 -25.09
CA GLN A 418 -22.82 43.68 -23.65
C GLN A 418 -24.05 43.15 -22.94
N TRP A 419 -23.99 41.92 -22.47
CA TRP A 419 -25.04 41.29 -21.70
C TRP A 419 -24.73 41.35 -20.20
N LYS A 420 -25.78 41.26 -19.38
CA LYS A 420 -25.62 41.28 -17.94
C LYS A 420 -26.53 40.29 -17.23
N LEU A 421 -25.97 39.56 -16.28
CA LEU A 421 -26.66 38.65 -15.37
C LEU A 421 -26.59 39.26 -13.98
N ARG A 422 -27.72 39.40 -13.28
CA ARG A 422 -27.74 39.87 -11.89
C ARG A 422 -28.27 38.78 -10.97
N PHE A 423 -27.53 38.48 -9.90
CA PHE A 423 -27.83 37.45 -8.92
C PHE A 423 -28.13 38.08 -7.58
N SER A 424 -29.28 37.75 -6.99
CA SER A 424 -29.64 38.22 -5.64
C SER A 424 -30.06 37.06 -4.74
N ALA A 425 -29.70 37.15 -3.47
CA ALA A 425 -30.00 36.14 -2.44
C ALA A 425 -30.26 36.81 -1.08
N SER A 426 -31.17 36.26 -0.27
CA SER A 426 -31.43 36.81 1.07
C SER A 426 -30.27 36.60 2.05
N THR A 427 -29.45 35.59 1.77
CA THR A 427 -28.25 35.24 2.53
C THR A 427 -27.09 35.20 1.54
N PRO A 428 -25.96 35.87 1.83
CA PRO A 428 -24.81 35.88 0.93
C PRO A 428 -24.38 34.45 0.53
N THR A 429 -24.27 34.20 -0.78
CA THR A 429 -23.87 32.90 -1.31
C THR A 429 -23.05 33.06 -2.57
N VAL A 430 -22.07 32.19 -2.79
CA VAL A 430 -21.22 32.24 -3.97
C VAL A 430 -21.94 31.57 -5.14
N VAL A 431 -21.98 32.25 -6.28
CA VAL A 431 -22.46 31.70 -7.55
C VAL A 431 -21.26 31.62 -8.49
N HIS A 432 -20.91 30.41 -8.92
CA HIS A 432 -19.97 30.20 -10.03
C HIS A 432 -20.74 30.05 -11.33
N ALA A 433 -20.29 30.67 -12.41
CA ALA A 433 -20.88 30.56 -13.73
C ALA A 433 -19.82 30.25 -14.79
N TRP A 434 -20.09 29.25 -15.62
CA TRP A 434 -19.29 28.88 -16.79
C TRP A 434 -20.08 29.05 -18.07
N MET A 435 -19.45 29.58 -19.13
CA MET A 435 -19.92 29.38 -20.49
C MET A 435 -19.57 27.94 -20.90
N ALA A 436 -20.57 27.07 -20.91
CA ALA A 436 -20.38 25.62 -20.97
C ALA A 436 -20.32 25.07 -22.40
N LEU A 437 -21.15 25.63 -23.30
CA LEU A 437 -21.16 25.35 -24.73
C LEU A 437 -21.57 26.60 -25.50
N GLY A 438 -21.05 26.79 -26.70
CA GLY A 438 -21.52 27.83 -27.61
C GLY A 438 -20.63 27.96 -28.83
N ASN A 439 -21.07 28.81 -29.77
CA ASN A 439 -20.27 29.13 -30.95
C ASN A 439 -19.01 29.91 -30.54
N LYS A 440 -17.84 29.26 -30.60
CA LYS A 440 -16.55 29.84 -30.20
C LYS A 440 -16.14 31.05 -31.04
N ASP A 441 -16.62 31.16 -32.28
CA ASP A 441 -16.31 32.28 -33.18
C ASP A 441 -17.06 33.58 -32.83
N ALA A 442 -18.00 33.50 -31.86
CA ALA A 442 -18.76 34.65 -31.39
C ALA A 442 -17.95 35.63 -30.53
N GLY A 443 -16.72 35.29 -30.14
CA GLY A 443 -15.86 36.12 -29.29
C GLY A 443 -16.48 36.37 -27.93
N PHE A 444 -16.92 35.30 -27.25
CA PHE A 444 -17.46 35.38 -25.90
C PHE A 444 -16.36 35.69 -24.89
N GLU A 445 -16.59 36.68 -24.01
CA GLU A 445 -15.75 36.89 -22.81
C GLU A 445 -16.60 37.40 -21.63
N PHE A 446 -16.43 36.82 -20.44
CA PHE A 446 -16.81 37.49 -19.20
C PHE A 446 -15.86 38.66 -18.92
N ARG A 447 -16.41 39.77 -18.41
CA ARG A 447 -15.63 40.91 -17.94
C ARG A 447 -15.19 40.70 -16.50
N THR A 448 -14.12 39.94 -16.33
CA THR A 448 -13.61 39.56 -15.02
C THR A 448 -12.10 39.36 -15.03
N ASP A 449 -11.49 39.50 -13.85
CA ASP A 449 -10.10 39.11 -13.58
C ASP A 449 -10.03 37.71 -12.91
N ASP A 450 -11.16 37.04 -12.69
CA ASP A 450 -11.27 35.80 -11.92
C ASP A 450 -11.39 34.52 -12.78
N ASN A 451 -10.59 34.45 -13.83
CA ASN A 451 -10.57 33.30 -14.75
C ASN A 451 -9.72 32.12 -14.20
N HIS A 452 -9.85 31.82 -12.91
CA HIS A 452 -9.04 30.80 -12.24
C HIS A 452 -9.66 29.40 -12.31
N PHE A 453 -10.99 29.26 -12.37
CA PHE A 453 -11.69 27.97 -12.37
C PHE A 453 -12.01 27.48 -13.78
N THR A 454 -11.00 27.30 -14.63
CA THR A 454 -11.19 26.95 -16.06
C THR A 454 -10.93 25.48 -16.39
N LEU A 455 -10.50 24.71 -15.40
CA LEU A 455 -10.31 23.26 -15.48
C LEU A 455 -11.62 22.61 -15.93
N ILE A 456 -11.56 21.76 -16.95
CA ILE A 456 -12.75 21.04 -17.43
C ILE A 456 -13.30 20.13 -16.32
N ASN A 457 -14.62 19.94 -16.30
CA ASN A 457 -15.30 19.21 -15.24
C ASN A 457 -14.77 17.77 -15.08
N ASP A 458 -14.46 17.08 -16.18
CA ASP A 458 -13.88 15.73 -16.15
C ASP A 458 -12.57 15.66 -15.35
N ALA A 459 -11.72 16.69 -15.48
CA ALA A 459 -10.44 16.77 -14.78
C ALA A 459 -10.60 17.08 -13.27
N CYS A 460 -11.79 17.48 -12.84
CA CYS A 460 -12.16 17.66 -11.44
C CYS A 460 -12.45 16.34 -10.72
N SER A 461 -12.52 15.19 -11.39
CA SER A 461 -12.67 13.88 -10.73
C SER A 461 -11.59 13.65 -9.65
N ARG A 462 -11.97 12.90 -8.60
CA ARG A 462 -11.09 12.65 -7.45
C ARG A 462 -9.94 11.73 -7.80
N SER A 463 -10.16 10.77 -8.67
CA SER A 463 -9.19 9.77 -9.07
C SER A 463 -8.34 10.19 -10.27
N VAL A 464 -8.89 10.85 -11.29
CA VAL A 464 -8.12 11.18 -12.51
C VAL A 464 -6.90 12.05 -12.21
N ILE A 465 -5.84 11.91 -13.00
CA ILE A 465 -4.67 12.78 -12.96
C ILE A 465 -4.87 13.89 -13.99
N ALA A 466 -5.09 15.12 -13.54
CA ALA A 466 -5.29 16.29 -14.39
C ALA A 466 -3.94 16.91 -14.78
N VAL A 467 -3.77 17.19 -16.07
CA VAL A 467 -2.49 17.60 -16.64
C VAL A 467 -2.62 18.91 -17.41
N GLY A 468 -1.96 19.96 -16.92
CA GLY A 468 -1.85 21.24 -17.62
C GLY A 468 -0.72 21.23 -18.67
N ALA A 469 -0.66 22.27 -19.50
CA ALA A 469 0.30 22.39 -20.60
C ALA A 469 1.32 23.52 -20.38
N MET A 470 2.58 23.22 -20.68
CA MET A 470 3.66 24.21 -20.77
C MET A 470 4.21 24.35 -22.20
N ILE A 471 4.92 25.45 -22.42
CA ILE A 471 5.62 25.75 -23.67
C ILE A 471 7.00 25.09 -23.63
N SER A 472 7.16 23.99 -24.37
CA SER A 472 8.44 23.29 -24.53
C SER A 472 9.19 23.68 -25.79
N LYS A 473 8.49 24.22 -26.80
CA LYS A 473 9.07 24.49 -28.10
C LYS A 473 8.44 25.75 -28.72
N ASN A 474 9.25 26.51 -29.45
CA ASN A 474 8.81 27.73 -30.15
C ASN A 474 9.40 27.87 -31.57
N ARG A 475 10.06 26.83 -32.08
CA ARG A 475 10.61 26.79 -33.44
C ARG A 475 10.59 25.39 -34.03
N PHE A 476 10.32 25.25 -35.31
CA PHE A 476 10.31 23.96 -36.02
C PHE A 476 10.38 24.15 -37.53
N LYS A 477 10.77 23.09 -38.24
CA LYS A 477 10.81 23.05 -39.71
C LYS A 477 9.62 22.30 -40.27
N VAL A 478 8.98 22.89 -41.27
CA VAL A 478 7.82 22.29 -41.94
C VAL A 478 8.19 21.71 -43.30
N ARG A 479 7.35 20.78 -43.75
CA ARG A 479 7.36 20.26 -45.12
C ARG A 479 6.35 21.02 -45.97
N ASP A 480 6.73 21.35 -47.20
CA ASP A 480 5.94 21.94 -48.31
C ASP A 480 4.62 22.57 -47.85
N TYR A 481 4.72 23.79 -47.30
CA TYR A 481 3.60 24.55 -46.74
C TYR A 481 3.40 25.81 -47.58
N GLU A 482 2.16 26.09 -48.00
CA GLU A 482 1.83 27.14 -48.98
C GLU A 482 2.71 28.40 -48.89
N GLY A 483 3.54 28.60 -49.91
CA GLY A 483 4.44 29.76 -50.03
C GLY A 483 5.84 29.60 -49.40
N TYR A 484 6.11 28.50 -48.71
CA TYR A 484 7.39 28.23 -48.03
C TYR A 484 8.05 26.94 -48.55
N PRO A 485 9.36 26.97 -48.88
CA PRO A 485 10.06 25.78 -49.36
C PRO A 485 10.23 24.73 -48.25
N ASP A 486 10.37 23.47 -48.66
CA ASP A 486 10.74 22.37 -47.77
C ASP A 486 11.91 22.74 -46.84
N GLY A 487 11.73 22.47 -45.55
CA GLY A 487 12.73 22.75 -44.52
C GLY A 487 12.75 24.20 -44.02
N HIS A 488 11.77 25.03 -44.43
CA HIS A 488 11.56 26.35 -43.85
C HIS A 488 11.31 26.27 -42.34
N GLU A 489 12.06 27.06 -41.57
CA GLU A 489 11.96 27.12 -40.10
C GLU A 489 11.03 28.27 -39.67
N PHE A 490 10.00 27.95 -38.90
CA PHE A 490 9.20 28.95 -38.20
C PHE A 490 9.76 29.20 -36.80
N VAL A 491 9.74 30.46 -36.37
CA VAL A 491 10.18 30.91 -35.04
C VAL A 491 9.13 31.83 -34.44
N PHE A 492 8.68 31.51 -33.22
CA PHE A 492 7.69 32.26 -32.45
C PHE A 492 8.35 32.87 -31.21
N ASP A 493 9.01 34.03 -31.39
CA ASP A 493 9.77 34.69 -30.32
C ASP A 493 8.88 35.19 -29.15
N ASP A 494 7.57 35.31 -29.36
CA ASP A 494 6.58 35.65 -28.34
C ASP A 494 6.26 34.49 -27.39
N LEU A 495 6.59 33.24 -27.77
CA LEU A 495 6.41 32.07 -26.92
C LEU A 495 7.65 31.84 -26.04
N ILE A 496 7.48 32.06 -24.74
CA ILE A 496 8.53 31.90 -23.73
C ILE A 496 8.61 30.43 -23.29
N LEU A 497 9.72 29.77 -23.60
CA LEU A 497 9.99 28.39 -23.17
C LEU A 497 9.97 28.27 -21.65
N GLY A 498 9.37 27.20 -21.12
CA GLY A 498 9.23 26.95 -19.67
C GLY A 498 8.00 27.61 -19.03
N LYS A 499 7.33 28.56 -19.72
CA LYS A 499 6.10 29.18 -19.23
C LYS A 499 4.91 28.23 -19.42
N ILE A 500 3.92 28.32 -18.53
CA ILE A 500 2.59 27.73 -18.76
C ILE A 500 2.01 28.31 -20.04
N ALA A 501 1.41 27.45 -20.86
CA ALA A 501 0.78 27.88 -22.08
C ALA A 501 -0.53 28.61 -21.75
N ASP A 502 -0.77 29.77 -22.36
CA ASP A 502 -1.89 30.63 -21.96
C ASP A 502 -3.27 29.96 -22.13
N TYR A 503 -3.39 28.96 -23.02
CA TYR A 503 -4.61 28.16 -23.17
C TYR A 503 -4.80 27.11 -22.07
N SER A 504 -3.78 26.75 -21.29
CA SER A 504 -3.88 25.70 -20.28
C SER A 504 -4.86 26.10 -19.19
N SER A 505 -5.97 25.37 -19.10
CA SER A 505 -6.93 25.52 -18.01
C SER A 505 -6.29 25.20 -16.64
N GLY A 506 -6.78 25.87 -15.61
CA GLY A 506 -6.32 25.72 -14.21
C GLY A 506 -7.47 25.61 -13.22
N GLY A 507 -7.16 25.18 -12.00
CA GLY A 507 -8.14 25.09 -10.91
C GLY A 507 -8.02 26.25 -9.90
N PRO A 508 -8.31 26.04 -8.59
CA PRO A 508 -8.72 24.78 -7.95
C PRO A 508 -10.08 24.28 -8.44
N THR A 509 -10.53 23.12 -7.96
CA THR A 509 -11.93 22.71 -8.12
C THR A 509 -12.84 23.61 -7.30
N ARG A 510 -14.16 23.62 -7.58
CA ARG A 510 -15.13 24.42 -6.80
C ARG A 510 -15.15 24.03 -5.32
N ASP A 511 -14.88 22.76 -5.00
CA ASP A 511 -14.72 22.26 -3.63
C ASP A 511 -13.32 22.48 -3.01
N GLY A 512 -12.44 23.23 -3.69
CA GLY A 512 -11.14 23.66 -3.17
C GLY A 512 -10.02 22.64 -3.30
N ARG A 513 -10.22 21.54 -4.04
CA ARG A 513 -9.15 20.55 -4.28
C ARG A 513 -8.12 21.10 -5.25
N LYS A 514 -6.88 20.67 -5.01
CA LYS A 514 -5.67 21.08 -5.74
C LYS A 514 -5.58 20.38 -7.09
N LYS A 515 -5.99 21.06 -8.16
CA LYS A 515 -5.99 20.60 -9.55
C LYS A 515 -5.55 21.71 -10.53
N PRO A 516 -4.71 21.45 -11.55
CA PRO A 516 -4.19 20.15 -11.96
C PRO A 516 -3.16 19.59 -10.98
N GLU A 517 -2.86 18.30 -11.09
CA GLU A 517 -1.79 17.67 -10.30
C GLU A 517 -0.41 18.10 -10.79
N LEU A 518 -0.22 18.20 -12.10
CA LEU A 518 1.07 18.52 -12.71
C LEU A 518 0.90 19.23 -14.05
N VAL A 519 2.01 19.73 -14.59
CA VAL A 519 2.08 20.21 -15.98
C VAL A 519 3.14 19.44 -16.78
N ALA A 520 2.91 19.35 -18.09
CA ALA A 520 3.82 18.71 -19.02
C ALA A 520 3.91 19.47 -20.36
N PRO A 521 4.93 19.22 -21.19
CA PRO A 521 5.08 19.79 -22.53
C PRO A 521 3.81 19.62 -23.40
N GLY A 522 3.15 20.71 -23.78
CA GLY A 522 1.91 20.65 -24.59
C GLY A 522 1.89 21.57 -25.81
N THR A 523 2.91 22.41 -25.99
CA THR A 523 2.98 23.34 -27.13
C THR A 523 4.00 22.87 -28.15
N PHE A 524 3.51 22.64 -29.38
CA PHE A 524 4.32 22.21 -30.52
C PHE A 524 5.04 20.88 -30.26
N ILE A 525 4.25 19.83 -30.00
CA ILE A 525 4.74 18.45 -29.78
C ILE A 525 4.76 17.71 -31.11
N GLY A 526 5.94 17.20 -31.49
CA GLY A 526 6.14 16.40 -32.70
C GLY A 526 5.76 14.94 -32.49
N SER A 527 4.95 14.37 -33.37
CA SER A 527 4.48 12.99 -33.25
C SER A 527 3.95 12.43 -34.57
N ALA A 528 3.41 11.22 -34.56
CA ALA A 528 2.84 10.49 -35.68
C ALA A 528 1.72 11.29 -36.33
N MET A 529 1.66 11.18 -37.65
CA MET A 529 0.69 11.86 -38.49
C MET A 529 -0.05 10.80 -39.29
N SER A 530 -1.38 10.80 -39.21
CA SER A 530 -2.19 9.87 -39.99
C SER A 530 -2.03 10.15 -41.48
N GLY A 531 -1.72 9.12 -42.28
CA GLY A 531 -1.67 9.23 -43.73
C GLY A 531 -3.05 9.33 -44.39
N GLN A 532 -4.11 9.32 -43.59
CA GLN A 532 -5.52 9.28 -44.04
C GLN A 532 -6.22 10.64 -43.91
N MET A 533 -5.53 11.66 -43.37
CA MET A 533 -6.07 13.02 -43.24
C MET A 533 -6.17 13.74 -44.58
N ASP A 534 -7.21 14.59 -44.71
CA ASP A 534 -7.30 15.53 -45.82
C ASP A 534 -6.45 16.78 -45.58
N MET A 535 -5.24 16.77 -46.13
CA MET A 535 -4.32 17.91 -46.05
C MET A 535 -4.75 19.13 -46.88
N SER A 536 -5.82 19.06 -47.68
CA SER A 536 -6.26 20.20 -48.50
C SER A 536 -7.16 21.20 -47.77
N ALA A 537 -7.72 20.81 -46.62
CA ALA A 537 -8.67 21.62 -45.84
C ALA A 537 -8.04 22.39 -44.65
N SER A 538 -6.79 22.08 -44.28
CA SER A 538 -6.19 22.49 -43.00
C SER A 538 -5.19 23.65 -43.07
N PHE A 539 -4.90 24.20 -44.25
CA PHE A 539 -3.78 25.14 -44.43
C PHE A 539 -4.20 26.35 -45.27
N GLY A 540 -4.31 27.52 -44.63
CA GLY A 540 -4.69 28.76 -45.31
C GLY A 540 -3.89 30.00 -44.89
N THR A 541 -3.32 30.06 -43.67
CA THR A 541 -2.61 31.26 -43.16
C THR A 541 -1.52 30.97 -42.11
N LEU A 542 -0.72 31.99 -41.76
CA LEU A 542 0.23 31.92 -40.62
C LEU A 542 -0.48 31.81 -39.26
N ASP A 543 -1.75 32.20 -39.17
CA ASP A 543 -2.56 32.12 -37.95
C ASP A 543 -2.93 30.67 -37.59
N ASP A 544 -2.90 29.76 -38.56
CA ASP A 544 -3.17 28.33 -38.36
C ASP A 544 -2.14 27.69 -37.41
N PHE A 545 -0.89 28.19 -37.41
CA PHE A 545 0.15 27.77 -36.46
C PHE A 545 -0.16 28.16 -35.01
N ARG A 546 -0.98 29.19 -34.79
CA ARG A 546 -1.39 29.62 -33.45
C ARG A 546 -2.64 28.88 -32.96
N SER A 547 -3.45 28.36 -33.89
CA SER A 547 -4.65 27.57 -33.60
C SER A 547 -4.35 26.28 -32.84
N ILE A 548 -5.28 25.86 -31.98
CA ILE A 548 -5.20 24.59 -31.24
C ILE A 548 -5.90 23.53 -32.09
N GLY A 549 -5.30 22.33 -32.21
CA GLY A 549 -5.91 21.21 -32.94
C GLY A 549 -5.45 21.03 -34.39
N SER A 550 -4.73 21.97 -34.98
CA SER A 550 -4.23 21.85 -36.36
C SER A 550 -2.92 21.05 -36.43
N ILE A 551 -2.90 19.94 -37.17
CA ILE A 551 -1.68 19.13 -37.41
C ILE A 551 -0.89 19.75 -38.56
N ILE A 552 0.37 20.09 -38.30
CA ILE A 552 1.27 20.63 -39.34
C ILE A 552 2.35 19.61 -39.71
N PRO A 553 2.52 19.26 -41.00
CA PRO A 553 3.54 18.29 -41.44
C PRO A 553 4.97 18.74 -41.14
N LEU A 554 5.78 17.84 -40.56
CA LEU A 554 7.17 18.10 -40.19
C LEU A 554 8.16 17.61 -41.24
N TRP A 555 9.13 18.44 -41.59
CA TRP A 555 10.27 18.05 -42.42
C TRP A 555 11.34 17.32 -41.58
N PRO A 556 12.06 16.31 -42.13
CA PRO A 556 12.00 15.76 -43.49
C PRO A 556 11.03 14.58 -43.67
N THR A 557 10.16 14.30 -42.70
CA THR A 557 9.40 13.04 -42.66
C THR A 557 8.08 13.12 -43.40
N GLU A 558 7.54 11.99 -43.84
CA GLU A 558 6.17 11.91 -44.41
C GLU A 558 5.14 11.38 -43.42
N PHE A 559 5.59 10.99 -42.23
CA PHE A 559 4.79 10.29 -41.22
C PHE A 559 4.65 11.08 -39.92
N GLN A 560 5.23 12.27 -39.81
CA GLN A 560 5.25 13.01 -38.54
C GLN A 560 4.78 14.45 -38.72
N GLY A 561 4.09 14.95 -37.72
CA GLY A 561 3.50 16.28 -37.67
C GLY A 561 3.54 16.87 -36.26
N ILE A 562 3.21 18.14 -36.13
CA ILE A 562 3.26 18.86 -34.86
C ILE A 562 1.87 19.34 -34.46
N LEU A 563 1.53 19.22 -33.17
CA LEU A 563 0.28 19.72 -32.60
C LEU A 563 0.51 20.47 -31.29
N LYS A 564 -0.49 21.25 -30.87
CA LYS A 564 -0.50 22.07 -29.65
C LYS A 564 -1.83 21.89 -28.93
N GLY A 565 -1.78 21.74 -27.62
CA GLY A 565 -2.95 21.62 -26.74
C GLY A 565 -2.64 20.86 -25.46
N THR A 566 -3.54 20.91 -24.47
CA THR A 566 -3.44 20.04 -23.28
C THR A 566 -3.60 18.55 -23.62
N SER A 567 -4.20 18.24 -24.77
CA SER A 567 -4.18 16.91 -25.40
C SER A 567 -2.78 16.35 -25.64
N MET A 568 -1.75 17.21 -25.76
CA MET A 568 -0.36 16.80 -25.99
C MET A 568 0.46 16.80 -24.72
N SER A 569 0.07 17.56 -23.69
CA SER A 569 0.73 17.49 -22.39
C SER A 569 0.34 16.23 -21.63
N VAL A 570 -0.93 15.82 -21.71
CA VAL A 570 -1.43 14.61 -21.06
C VAL A 570 -0.71 13.35 -21.56
N THR A 571 -0.26 13.29 -22.81
CA THR A 571 0.45 12.13 -23.37
C THR A 571 1.78 11.85 -22.67
N SER A 572 2.54 12.89 -22.34
CA SER A 572 3.78 12.75 -21.56
C SER A 572 3.47 12.23 -20.15
N ALA A 573 2.43 12.74 -19.52
CA ALA A 573 2.01 12.29 -18.19
C ALA A 573 1.48 10.84 -18.20
N THR A 574 0.76 10.44 -19.24
CA THR A 574 0.37 9.05 -19.50
C THR A 574 1.61 8.17 -19.62
N GLY A 575 2.64 8.62 -20.34
CA GLY A 575 3.93 7.94 -20.44
C GLY A 575 4.57 7.68 -19.07
N SER A 576 4.58 8.69 -18.18
CA SER A 576 5.07 8.51 -16.80
C SER A 576 4.17 7.62 -15.96
N GLY A 577 2.85 7.63 -16.18
CA GLY A 577 1.93 6.66 -15.61
C GLY A 577 2.30 5.24 -16.01
N GLY A 578 2.67 5.02 -17.28
CA GLY A 578 3.14 3.72 -17.78
C GLY A 578 4.44 3.29 -17.12
N ILE A 579 5.45 4.17 -17.01
CA ILE A 579 6.68 3.87 -16.27
C ILE A 579 6.38 3.53 -14.81
N ALA A 580 5.50 4.29 -14.16
CA ALA A 580 5.12 4.06 -12.78
C ALA A 580 4.39 2.71 -12.60
N ALA A 581 3.55 2.31 -13.56
CA ALA A 581 2.93 0.99 -13.59
C ALA A 581 3.92 -0.15 -13.87
N SER A 582 4.95 0.07 -14.69
CA SER A 582 6.04 -0.91 -14.86
C SER A 582 6.86 -1.06 -13.57
N LEU A 583 7.01 0.01 -12.79
CA LEU A 583 7.69 -0.03 -11.49
C LEU A 583 6.83 -0.68 -10.39
N ASN A 584 5.51 -0.45 -10.43
CA ASN A 584 4.53 -0.99 -9.50
C ASN A 584 3.19 -1.23 -10.23
N ASN A 585 2.89 -2.49 -10.54
CA ASN A 585 1.67 -2.86 -11.25
C ASN A 585 0.37 -2.66 -10.45
N GLU A 586 0.47 -2.42 -9.13
CA GLU A 586 -0.66 -2.09 -8.26
C GLU A 586 -0.77 -0.57 -7.98
N ILE A 587 -0.03 0.27 -8.71
CA ILE A 587 -0.11 1.73 -8.53
C ILE A 587 -1.56 2.23 -8.64
N THR A 588 -1.99 3.04 -7.68
CA THR A 588 -3.31 3.67 -7.66
C THR A 588 -3.19 5.14 -8.10
N PRO A 589 -4.31 5.80 -8.46
CA PRO A 589 -4.27 7.22 -8.74
C PRO A 589 -3.78 8.05 -7.55
N GLU A 590 -4.21 7.76 -6.32
CA GLU A 590 -3.75 8.46 -5.10
C GLU A 590 -2.23 8.38 -4.94
N MET A 591 -1.66 7.17 -5.09
CA MET A 591 -0.20 6.98 -5.06
C MET A 591 0.49 7.83 -6.13
N TYR A 592 -0.06 7.90 -7.35
CA TYR A 592 0.50 8.74 -8.40
C TYR A 592 0.38 10.26 -8.08
N LYS A 593 -0.68 10.70 -7.40
CA LYS A 593 -0.82 12.10 -6.96
C LYS A 593 0.22 12.48 -5.91
N GLU A 594 0.53 11.59 -4.99
CA GLU A 594 1.61 11.78 -4.02
C GLU A 594 2.99 11.78 -4.69
N LEU A 595 3.17 10.93 -5.71
CA LEU A 595 4.35 11.00 -6.55
C LEU A 595 4.50 12.41 -7.14
N CYS A 596 3.40 13.03 -7.60
CA CYS A 596 3.41 14.41 -8.08
C CYS A 596 3.79 15.39 -6.97
N GLU A 597 3.26 15.25 -5.75
CA GLU A 597 3.58 16.15 -4.63
C GLU A 597 5.03 16.03 -4.15
N HIS A 598 5.61 14.82 -4.22
CA HIS A 598 6.84 14.51 -3.49
C HIS A 598 8.04 14.08 -4.34
N GLY A 599 7.91 13.77 -5.62
CA GLY A 599 9.08 13.30 -6.38
C GLY A 599 8.99 13.06 -7.89
N VAL A 600 7.88 13.32 -8.57
CA VAL A 600 7.76 13.16 -10.03
C VAL A 600 7.70 14.50 -10.76
N VAL A 601 7.77 15.60 -10.01
CA VAL A 601 7.80 16.96 -10.58
C VAL A 601 9.06 17.73 -10.17
N THR A 602 9.37 18.76 -10.95
CA THR A 602 10.34 19.78 -10.60
C THR A 602 9.67 21.14 -10.49
N THR A 603 10.05 21.89 -9.45
CA THR A 603 9.60 23.27 -9.22
C THR A 603 10.48 24.28 -9.95
N ASP A 604 11.67 23.85 -10.40
CA ASP A 604 12.56 24.64 -11.23
C ASP A 604 12.00 24.65 -12.66
N LEU A 605 11.07 25.57 -12.94
CA LEU A 605 10.57 25.85 -14.29
C LEU A 605 11.63 26.57 -15.17
N GLU A 606 12.89 26.62 -14.73
CA GLU A 606 13.96 27.40 -15.35
C GLU A 606 14.64 26.64 -16.48
N VAL A 607 14.27 26.98 -17.72
CA VAL A 607 15.11 26.75 -18.91
C VAL A 607 16.19 27.85 -19.06
N ASN A 608 16.31 28.80 -18.11
CA ASN A 608 17.21 29.96 -18.21
C ASN A 608 17.99 30.26 -16.90
N PRO A 609 19.34 30.21 -16.88
CA PRO A 609 20.17 30.19 -15.66
C PRO A 609 20.33 31.52 -14.89
N VAL A 610 19.46 32.52 -15.06
CA VAL A 610 19.67 33.88 -14.53
C VAL A 610 18.94 34.18 -13.20
N LEU A 611 18.08 33.31 -12.67
CA LEU A 611 17.36 33.56 -11.40
C LEU A 611 17.73 32.57 -10.28
N LYS A 612 19.04 32.41 -10.04
CA LYS A 612 19.54 31.78 -8.81
C LYS A 612 19.31 32.69 -7.59
N SER A 613 18.20 32.52 -6.88
CA SER A 613 18.21 32.40 -5.41
C SER A 613 16.78 32.32 -4.85
N THR A 614 16.41 31.15 -4.33
CA THR A 614 15.92 30.91 -2.96
C THR A 614 15.21 29.56 -2.95
N THR A 615 15.42 28.78 -1.90
CA THR A 615 14.74 27.51 -1.66
C THR A 615 13.24 27.78 -1.47
N VAL A 616 12.46 27.80 -2.56
CA VAL A 616 11.01 27.97 -2.53
C VAL A 616 10.36 26.64 -2.17
N LYS A 617 9.42 26.67 -1.22
CA LYS A 617 8.67 25.50 -0.77
C LYS A 617 7.93 24.83 -1.93
N ARG A 618 7.78 23.50 -1.84
CA ARG A 618 6.90 22.65 -2.67
C ARG A 618 5.43 22.97 -2.37
N GLU A 619 4.94 24.12 -2.79
CA GLU A 619 3.53 24.48 -2.65
C GLU A 619 2.84 24.40 -4.01
N TRP A 620 1.68 23.74 -4.03
CA TRP A 620 0.84 23.60 -5.22
C TRP A 620 0.37 24.97 -5.73
N ASN A 621 0.29 25.12 -7.05
CA ASN A 621 -0.23 26.31 -7.72
C ASN A 621 -1.32 25.93 -8.72
N TYR A 622 -2.30 26.83 -8.89
CA TYR A 622 -3.52 26.57 -9.65
C TYR A 622 -3.33 26.35 -11.16
N LEU A 623 -2.22 26.83 -11.75
CA LEU A 623 -1.84 26.58 -13.14
C LEU A 623 -0.80 25.47 -13.27
N THR A 624 0.22 25.47 -12.41
CA THR A 624 1.37 24.56 -12.55
C THR A 624 1.17 23.22 -11.82
N GLY A 625 0.10 23.09 -11.04
CA GLY A 625 -0.06 21.98 -10.12
C GLY A 625 1.08 21.93 -9.10
N TYR A 626 1.57 20.72 -8.81
CA TYR A 626 2.77 20.50 -7.99
C TYR A 626 4.07 20.81 -8.74
N GLY A 627 4.04 20.94 -10.07
CA GLY A 627 5.19 21.32 -10.89
C GLY A 627 5.25 20.59 -12.24
N LEU A 628 6.39 20.76 -12.91
CA LEU A 628 6.66 20.14 -14.21
C LEU A 628 7.07 18.68 -14.08
N LEU A 629 6.42 17.80 -14.85
CA LEU A 629 6.76 16.39 -14.96
C LEU A 629 8.25 16.12 -15.16
N ASN A 630 8.79 15.19 -14.37
CA ASN A 630 10.16 14.73 -14.40
C ASN A 630 10.20 13.22 -14.06
N MET A 631 10.18 12.39 -15.11
CA MET A 631 10.35 10.94 -15.10
C MET A 631 11.74 10.51 -14.66
N GLU A 632 12.77 11.34 -14.82
CA GLU A 632 14.09 11.03 -14.30
C GLU A 632 14.04 10.88 -12.76
N LYS A 633 13.33 11.77 -12.06
CA LYS A 633 13.13 11.62 -10.61
C LYS A 633 12.25 10.42 -10.24
N LEU A 634 11.40 9.94 -11.16
CA LEU A 634 10.63 8.71 -10.99
C LEU A 634 11.55 7.47 -11.03
N ILE A 635 12.47 7.40 -12.01
CA ILE A 635 13.38 6.26 -12.23
C ILE A 635 14.65 6.31 -11.37
N ASN A 636 15.14 7.51 -11.01
CA ASN A 636 16.35 7.72 -10.18
C ASN A 636 16.04 7.78 -8.67
N ARG A 637 14.88 7.27 -8.24
CA ARG A 637 14.64 7.03 -6.82
C ARG A 637 15.68 6.02 -6.31
N LYS A 638 16.56 6.50 -5.44
CA LYS A 638 17.74 5.78 -4.93
C LYS A 638 17.44 4.31 -4.60
N VAL A 639 18.27 3.40 -5.10
CA VAL A 639 18.31 2.02 -4.63
C VAL A 639 18.66 2.05 -3.14
N SER A 640 17.72 1.61 -2.31
CA SER A 640 17.87 1.46 -0.88
C SER A 640 17.68 -0.01 -0.56
N LEU A 641 18.38 -0.52 0.46
CA LEU A 641 18.10 -1.85 0.99
C LEU A 641 16.66 -1.84 1.55
N VAL A 642 15.84 -2.82 1.18
CA VAL A 642 14.50 -3.00 1.78
C VAL A 642 14.62 -3.86 3.04
N SER A 643 15.54 -4.82 3.05
CA SER A 643 15.85 -5.63 4.23
C SER A 643 17.22 -6.31 4.11
N CYS A 644 17.86 -6.53 5.27
CA CYS A 644 18.92 -7.52 5.42
C CYS A 644 18.24 -8.83 5.84
N GLY A 645 18.24 -9.83 4.97
CA GLY A 645 17.57 -11.12 5.18
C GLY A 645 18.27 -12.00 6.22
N GLN A 646 17.58 -13.09 6.61
CA GLN A 646 18.04 -14.06 7.62
C GLN A 646 19.49 -14.51 7.40
N ILE A 647 20.29 -14.42 8.47
CA ILE A 647 21.58 -15.12 8.54
C ILE A 647 21.28 -16.60 8.76
N ASN A 648 21.55 -17.45 7.77
CA ASN A 648 21.43 -18.90 7.91
C ASN A 648 22.83 -19.53 7.83
N GLY A 649 23.47 -19.66 8.99
CA GLY A 649 24.85 -20.14 9.08
C GLY A 649 25.82 -19.19 8.37
N ASN A 650 26.43 -19.66 7.28
CA ASN A 650 27.43 -18.92 6.50
C ASN A 650 26.81 -18.08 5.37
N ARG A 651 25.50 -18.11 5.17
CA ARG A 651 24.84 -17.38 4.09
C ARG A 651 24.16 -16.12 4.61
N LEU A 652 24.41 -15.00 3.92
CA LEU A 652 23.79 -13.69 4.16
C LEU A 652 22.98 -13.29 2.93
N GLU A 653 21.68 -13.06 3.09
CA GLU A 653 20.82 -12.61 2.01
C GLU A 653 20.48 -11.12 2.18
N LEU A 654 20.47 -10.37 1.08
CA LEU A 654 20.18 -8.94 1.05
C LEU A 654 19.04 -8.71 0.05
N THR A 655 18.05 -7.92 0.43
CA THR A 655 16.94 -7.53 -0.47
C THR A 655 17.07 -6.06 -0.84
N LEU A 656 17.20 -5.77 -2.13
CA LEU A 656 17.31 -4.43 -2.68
C LEU A 656 15.92 -3.86 -3.03
N SER A 657 15.76 -2.53 -3.04
CA SER A 657 14.48 -1.89 -3.41
C SER A 657 14.10 -2.09 -4.86
N HIS A 658 15.08 -2.37 -5.73
CA HIS A 658 14.92 -2.54 -7.17
C HIS A 658 15.75 -3.72 -7.68
N GLU A 659 15.38 -4.24 -8.85
CA GLU A 659 16.10 -5.31 -9.53
C GLU A 659 17.41 -4.77 -10.10
N VAL A 660 18.53 -5.47 -9.86
CA VAL A 660 19.86 -5.03 -10.29
C VAL A 660 20.37 -5.97 -11.37
N ILE A 661 20.71 -5.42 -12.53
CA ILE A 661 21.33 -6.16 -13.63
C ILE A 661 22.85 -6.13 -13.42
N GLY A 662 23.46 -7.29 -13.13
CA GLY A 662 24.92 -7.48 -13.23
C GLY A 662 25.74 -7.55 -11.93
N ALA A 663 25.13 -7.82 -10.77
CA ALA A 663 25.88 -8.12 -9.55
C ALA A 663 26.32 -9.61 -9.54
N ASP A 664 27.32 -9.95 -10.35
CA ASP A 664 28.06 -11.22 -10.27
C ASP A 664 29.34 -11.04 -9.42
N ASN A 665 30.28 -12.00 -9.46
CA ASN A 665 31.56 -11.97 -8.73
C ASN A 665 32.48 -10.75 -9.02
N THR A 666 32.01 -9.74 -9.77
CA THR A 666 32.72 -8.50 -10.07
C THR A 666 32.48 -7.37 -9.06
N ALA A 667 31.44 -7.47 -8.22
CA ALA A 667 31.19 -6.53 -7.12
C ALA A 667 32.16 -6.77 -5.94
N ASN A 668 32.65 -5.69 -5.34
CA ASN A 668 33.57 -5.76 -4.20
C ASN A 668 32.78 -5.69 -2.88
N TYR A 669 32.80 -6.77 -2.11
CA TYR A 669 32.15 -6.87 -0.80
C TYR A 669 33.18 -6.85 0.32
N GLN A 670 33.10 -5.87 1.23
CA GLN A 670 33.96 -5.79 2.41
C GLN A 670 33.11 -5.84 3.68
N ILE A 671 33.31 -6.87 4.51
CA ILE A 671 32.68 -6.94 5.83
C ILE A 671 33.68 -6.44 6.88
N GLN A 672 33.33 -5.35 7.56
CA GLN A 672 34.03 -4.85 8.73
C GLN A 672 33.27 -5.25 9.99
N GLY A 673 33.99 -5.57 11.05
CA GLY A 673 33.41 -5.94 12.33
C GLY A 673 34.48 -6.44 13.29
N PRO A 674 34.10 -6.73 14.55
CA PRO A 674 35.03 -7.10 15.61
C PRO A 674 35.70 -8.47 15.40
N THR A 675 35.21 -9.27 14.45
CA THR A 675 35.86 -10.51 14.00
C THR A 675 36.05 -10.47 12.50
N SER A 676 37.23 -10.88 12.01
CA SER A 676 37.51 -10.93 10.56
C SER A 676 36.63 -11.95 9.85
N VAL A 677 35.69 -11.51 9.00
CA VAL A 677 34.81 -12.33 8.15
C VAL A 677 34.94 -11.84 6.71
N SER A 678 34.91 -12.73 5.72
CA SER A 678 35.06 -12.37 4.31
C SER A 678 34.04 -13.11 3.44
N VAL A 679 33.62 -12.48 2.34
CA VAL A 679 32.75 -13.08 1.33
C VAL A 679 33.56 -14.04 0.45
N VAL A 680 33.05 -15.25 0.26
CA VAL A 680 33.62 -16.35 -0.55
C VAL A 680 33.04 -16.35 -1.96
N SER A 681 31.74 -16.10 -2.09
CA SER A 681 31.04 -15.98 -3.37
C SER A 681 29.76 -15.15 -3.23
N ALA A 682 29.28 -14.58 -4.34
CA ALA A 682 28.00 -13.87 -4.41
C ALA A 682 27.15 -14.40 -5.58
N SER A 683 25.83 -14.34 -5.43
CA SER A 683 24.87 -14.62 -6.51
C SER A 683 23.67 -13.68 -6.39
N VAL A 684 23.06 -13.36 -7.54
CA VAL A 684 21.91 -12.44 -7.60
C VAL A 684 20.77 -13.06 -8.37
N SER A 685 19.56 -12.89 -7.84
CA SER A 685 18.31 -13.34 -8.44
C SER A 685 17.22 -12.32 -8.16
N GLY A 686 16.79 -11.58 -9.18
CA GLY A 686 15.85 -10.47 -9.04
C GLY A 686 16.38 -9.38 -8.10
N LYS A 687 15.62 -9.06 -7.05
CA LYS A 687 16.00 -8.08 -6.01
C LYS A 687 16.92 -8.66 -4.92
N THR A 688 17.27 -9.95 -4.97
CA THR A 688 17.98 -10.64 -3.88
C THR A 688 19.45 -10.85 -4.21
N VAL A 689 20.34 -10.45 -3.29
CA VAL A 689 21.77 -10.77 -3.31
C VAL A 689 22.07 -11.80 -2.23
N SER A 690 22.59 -12.96 -2.61
CA SER A 690 23.03 -14.01 -1.68
C SER A 690 24.56 -14.03 -1.60
N LEU A 691 25.10 -13.79 -0.41
CA LEU A 691 26.53 -13.82 -0.10
C LEU A 691 26.87 -15.07 0.72
N GLU A 692 27.86 -15.83 0.26
CA GLU A 692 28.44 -16.93 1.02
C GLU A 692 29.65 -16.40 1.80
N LEU A 693 29.66 -16.58 3.12
CA LEU A 693 30.72 -16.12 4.02
C LEU A 693 31.68 -17.27 4.35
N ASN A 694 32.93 -16.94 4.65
CA ASN A 694 33.92 -17.96 5.04
C ASN A 694 33.64 -18.61 6.42
N LYS A 695 32.79 -17.97 7.23
CA LYS A 695 32.32 -18.42 8.55
C LYS A 695 31.14 -17.54 9.01
N PRO A 696 30.33 -17.98 9.98
CA PRO A 696 29.12 -17.25 10.37
C PRO A 696 29.45 -15.96 11.15
N LEU A 697 28.56 -14.96 11.09
CA LEU A 697 28.67 -13.73 11.88
C LEU A 697 28.35 -14.02 13.35
N LYS A 698 29.11 -13.45 14.29
CA LYS A 698 28.92 -13.70 15.73
C LYS A 698 27.73 -12.89 16.27
N GLU A 699 26.82 -13.55 16.97
CA GLU A 699 25.64 -12.91 17.59
C GLU A 699 26.03 -11.78 18.54
N GLY A 700 25.22 -10.71 18.55
CA GLY A 700 25.40 -9.56 19.45
C GLY A 700 26.51 -8.57 19.06
N TYR A 701 27.19 -8.78 17.92
CA TYR A 701 28.20 -7.86 17.40
C TYR A 701 27.70 -7.06 16.19
N GLN A 702 28.17 -5.82 16.09
CA GLN A 702 27.95 -4.93 14.95
C GLN A 702 28.95 -5.25 13.85
N TYR A 703 28.47 -5.55 12.66
CA TYR A 703 29.28 -5.60 11.44
C TYR A 703 28.81 -4.52 10.49
N SER A 704 29.59 -4.20 9.47
CA SER A 704 29.17 -3.40 8.33
C SER A 704 29.64 -4.04 7.03
N LEU A 705 28.76 -4.15 6.06
CA LEU A 705 29.05 -4.56 4.70
C LEU A 705 29.18 -3.31 3.82
N THR A 706 30.36 -3.09 3.26
CA THR A 706 30.56 -2.13 2.17
C THR A 706 30.47 -2.86 0.84
N ILE A 707 29.61 -2.37 -0.06
CA ILE A 707 29.43 -2.88 -1.43
C ILE A 707 29.93 -1.84 -2.43
N GLN A 708 30.76 -2.25 -3.39
CA GLN A 708 31.30 -1.39 -4.44
C GLN A 708 31.14 -2.04 -5.83
N ASN A 709 31.06 -1.19 -6.87
CA ASN A 709 31.00 -1.58 -8.29
C ASN A 709 29.75 -2.37 -8.73
N ILE A 710 28.57 -2.02 -8.20
CA ILE A 710 27.28 -2.46 -8.77
C ILE A 710 26.81 -1.44 -9.81
N ILE A 711 26.36 -1.91 -10.98
CA ILE A 711 25.77 -1.05 -12.02
C ILE A 711 24.51 -0.37 -11.45
N GLY A 712 24.49 0.96 -11.39
CA GLY A 712 23.40 1.77 -10.81
C GLY A 712 23.67 2.34 -9.40
N LEU A 713 24.83 2.08 -8.79
CA LEU A 713 25.29 2.69 -7.54
C LEU A 713 26.48 3.61 -7.81
N GLU A 714 26.30 4.93 -7.70
CA GLU A 714 27.39 5.90 -7.94
C GLU A 714 28.42 5.99 -6.80
N GLU A 715 28.06 5.60 -5.56
CA GLU A 715 28.96 5.58 -4.40
C GLU A 715 28.94 4.25 -3.62
N PRO A 716 30.04 3.90 -2.92
CA PRO A 716 30.09 2.74 -2.02
C PRO A 716 28.99 2.79 -0.95
N ALA A 717 28.07 1.83 -0.96
CA ALA A 717 27.08 1.70 0.10
C ALA A 717 27.70 0.95 1.29
N THR A 718 27.72 1.54 2.48
CA THR A 718 28.12 0.86 3.72
C THR A 718 26.89 0.60 4.58
N ILE A 719 26.65 -0.67 4.89
CA ILE A 719 25.41 -1.17 5.47
C ILE A 719 25.73 -1.85 6.80
N PRO A 720 25.10 -1.48 7.94
CA PRO A 720 25.28 -2.23 9.18
C PRO A 720 24.64 -3.62 9.07
N ILE A 721 25.36 -4.68 9.45
CA ILE A 721 24.84 -6.04 9.63
C ILE A 721 24.79 -6.30 11.13
N GLN A 722 23.60 -6.54 11.66
CA GLN A 722 23.42 -6.91 13.07
C GLN A 722 22.87 -8.33 13.13
N ASN A 723 23.63 -9.25 13.72
CA ASN A 723 23.14 -10.58 14.01
C ASN A 723 22.28 -10.52 15.30
N GLN A 724 21.04 -10.02 15.15
CA GLN A 724 19.98 -10.01 16.18
C GLN A 724 18.69 -10.59 15.62
N LYS A 725 17.89 -11.25 16.47
CA LYS A 725 16.60 -11.84 16.13
C LYS A 725 15.52 -10.75 16.12
N GLY A 726 14.86 -10.48 14.99
CA GLY A 726 13.77 -9.49 14.86
C GLY A 726 13.85 -8.67 13.56
N THR A 727 12.86 -7.81 13.32
CA THR A 727 12.76 -6.93 12.13
C THR A 727 13.09 -5.49 12.49
N ILE A 728 14.00 -4.84 11.76
CA ILE A 728 14.24 -3.40 11.92
C ILE A 728 13.27 -2.63 11.02
N VAL A 729 12.64 -1.59 11.56
CA VAL A 729 11.79 -0.64 10.83
C VAL A 729 12.59 0.66 10.66
N ASP A 730 13.13 0.86 9.46
CA ASP A 730 14.01 1.99 9.11
C ASP A 730 13.39 3.00 8.12
N TYR A 731 12.20 2.71 7.62
CA TYR A 731 11.40 3.60 6.78
C TYR A 731 10.52 4.50 7.68
N PRO A 732 10.68 5.83 7.63
CA PRO A 732 9.94 6.74 8.50
C PRO A 732 8.47 6.94 8.07
N ALA A 733 8.07 6.41 6.91
CA ALA A 733 6.72 6.56 6.40
C ALA A 733 6.24 5.32 5.66
N MET A 734 4.97 4.97 5.85
CA MET A 734 4.27 3.86 5.21
C MET A 734 3.28 4.41 4.19
N GLU A 735 3.68 4.33 2.92
CA GLU A 735 2.90 4.74 1.75
C GLU A 735 2.06 3.57 1.18
N ASN A 736 2.24 2.35 1.68
CA ASN A 736 1.52 1.15 1.24
C ASN A 736 0.86 0.43 2.44
N ASN A 737 -0.06 -0.49 2.17
CA ASN A 737 -0.57 -1.40 3.19
C ASN A 737 0.56 -2.28 3.74
N VAL A 738 0.80 -2.22 5.04
CA VAL A 738 1.85 -2.98 5.71
C VAL A 738 1.22 -3.99 6.66
N TYR A 739 1.72 -5.22 6.60
CA TYR A 739 1.36 -6.28 7.54
C TYR A 739 2.55 -6.64 8.42
N TRP A 740 2.39 -6.43 9.72
CA TRP A 740 3.36 -6.84 10.72
C TRP A 740 2.93 -8.16 11.36
N SER A 741 3.67 -9.22 11.07
CA SER A 741 3.39 -10.59 11.50
C SER A 741 4.14 -10.96 12.77
N LEU A 742 3.57 -11.89 13.53
CA LEU A 742 4.18 -12.47 14.72
C LEU A 742 5.52 -13.16 14.38
N ALA A 743 5.60 -13.79 13.21
CA ALA A 743 6.81 -14.48 12.73
C ALA A 743 8.04 -13.55 12.61
N ASN A 744 7.79 -12.26 12.34
CA ASN A 744 8.80 -11.23 12.12
C ASN A 744 9.07 -10.38 13.38
N SER A 745 8.37 -10.66 14.48
CA SER A 745 8.51 -9.98 15.76
C SER A 745 9.80 -10.42 16.51
N PRO A 746 10.47 -9.55 17.28
CA PRO A 746 10.13 -8.14 17.57
C PRO A 746 10.47 -7.16 16.44
N TYR A 747 9.68 -6.09 16.33
CA TYR A 747 9.90 -4.97 15.42
C TYR A 747 10.65 -3.84 16.14
N TYR A 748 11.87 -3.51 15.71
CA TYR A 748 12.67 -2.44 16.29
C TYR A 748 12.50 -1.14 15.49
N ILE A 749 11.88 -0.13 16.11
CA ILE A 749 11.50 1.13 15.47
C ILE A 749 12.48 2.23 15.88
N HIS A 750 13.28 2.72 14.93
CA HIS A 750 14.37 3.68 15.21
C HIS A 750 14.01 5.16 14.97
N LYS A 751 12.90 5.42 14.30
CA LYS A 751 12.41 6.76 13.95
C LYS A 751 10.89 6.78 14.05
N ASN A 752 10.31 7.97 14.05
CA ASN A 752 8.86 8.11 13.86
C ASN A 752 8.43 7.39 12.58
N VAL A 753 7.39 6.59 12.71
CA VAL A 753 6.72 5.90 11.62
C VAL A 753 5.39 6.59 11.39
N VAL A 754 5.20 7.10 10.17
CA VAL A 754 3.94 7.73 9.75
C VAL A 754 3.17 6.76 8.86
N VAL A 755 1.97 6.37 9.26
CA VAL A 755 1.00 5.65 8.42
C VAL A 755 0.15 6.69 7.71
N PHE A 756 0.38 6.89 6.42
CA PHE A 756 -0.34 7.90 5.64
C PHE A 756 -1.84 7.59 5.49
N SER A 757 -2.65 8.59 5.14
CA SER A 757 -4.12 8.53 5.15
C SER A 757 -4.77 7.44 4.31
N TYR A 758 -4.05 6.93 3.31
CA TYR A 758 -4.46 5.89 2.38
C TYR A 758 -3.80 4.53 2.65
N ALA A 759 -2.86 4.48 3.61
CA ALA A 759 -2.19 3.25 4.02
C ALA A 759 -2.89 2.60 5.22
N ARG A 760 -2.86 1.27 5.26
CA ARG A 760 -3.27 0.48 6.41
C ARG A 760 -2.06 -0.21 7.04
N LEU A 761 -1.90 -0.05 8.34
CA LEU A 761 -1.03 -0.92 9.13
C LEU A 761 -1.88 -1.97 9.85
N LYS A 762 -1.65 -3.24 9.54
CA LYS A 762 -2.25 -4.38 10.25
C LYS A 762 -1.18 -5.08 11.07
N ILE A 763 -1.46 -5.31 12.34
CA ILE A 763 -0.53 -5.96 13.28
C ILE A 763 -1.17 -7.25 13.78
N GLU A 764 -0.47 -8.37 13.62
CA GLU A 764 -0.92 -9.69 14.05
C GLU A 764 -0.91 -9.81 15.59
N PRO A 765 -1.91 -10.52 16.19
CA PRO A 765 -1.88 -10.84 17.62
C PRO A 765 -0.54 -11.41 18.10
N GLY A 766 -0.09 -10.97 19.28
CA GLY A 766 1.16 -11.39 19.89
C GLY A 766 2.41 -10.66 19.39
N ALA A 767 2.30 -9.84 18.34
CA ALA A 767 3.45 -9.09 17.84
C ALA A 767 3.97 -8.08 18.88
N HIS A 768 5.28 -8.03 19.01
CA HIS A 768 6.03 -7.15 19.90
C HIS A 768 6.77 -6.07 19.10
N LEU A 769 6.54 -4.81 19.46
CA LEU A 769 7.12 -3.62 18.85
C LEU A 769 7.94 -2.87 19.92
N VAL A 770 9.20 -2.60 19.59
CA VAL A 770 10.21 -2.02 20.46
C VAL A 770 10.68 -0.70 19.89
N PHE A 771 10.35 0.41 20.55
CA PHE A 771 10.74 1.75 20.12
C PHE A 771 12.11 2.13 20.68
N MET A 772 13.04 2.36 19.77
CA MET A 772 14.43 2.67 20.09
C MET A 772 14.57 4.17 20.39
N PRO A 773 15.50 4.56 21.29
CA PRO A 773 15.77 5.95 21.61
C PRO A 773 16.26 6.71 20.36
N GLY A 774 15.60 7.82 20.03
CA GLY A 774 16.00 8.70 18.93
C GLY A 774 17.16 9.63 19.33
N THR A 775 17.95 10.09 18.35
CA THR A 775 19.07 11.02 18.57
C THR A 775 18.64 12.50 18.60
N THR A 776 17.47 12.85 18.05
CA THR A 776 16.99 14.24 17.93
C THR A 776 15.46 14.44 18.09
N ALA A 777 14.65 13.38 17.99
CA ALA A 777 13.20 13.38 18.22
C ALA A 777 12.78 12.02 18.80
N LEU A 778 11.71 11.98 19.61
CA LEU A 778 11.15 10.72 20.10
C LEU A 778 10.66 9.87 18.94
N SER A 779 10.86 8.55 19.00
CA SER A 779 10.26 7.57 18.07
C SER A 779 8.81 7.31 18.47
N GLY A 780 7.91 7.13 17.52
CA GLY A 780 6.47 7.07 17.72
C GLY A 780 5.76 6.54 16.49
N LEU A 781 4.45 6.28 16.62
CA LEU A 781 3.61 5.84 15.52
C LEU A 781 2.54 6.90 15.26
N GLU A 782 2.68 7.64 14.17
CA GLU A 782 1.68 8.61 13.72
C GLU A 782 0.76 7.95 12.70
N ILE A 783 -0.52 7.83 13.03
CA ILE A 783 -1.57 7.24 12.23
C ILE A 783 -2.40 8.35 11.62
N SER A 784 -2.04 8.71 10.39
CA SER A 784 -2.90 9.47 9.49
C SER A 784 -3.85 8.58 8.70
N GLY A 785 -3.60 7.26 8.59
CA GLY A 785 -4.40 6.25 7.87
C GLY A 785 -5.20 5.30 8.76
N ALA A 786 -5.28 4.02 8.37
CA ALA A 786 -5.96 2.98 9.14
C ALA A 786 -4.97 2.14 9.97
N LEU A 787 -5.31 1.87 11.23
CA LEU A 787 -4.59 0.92 12.08
C LEU A 787 -5.54 -0.21 12.51
N GLU A 788 -5.17 -1.45 12.17
CA GLU A 788 -5.80 -2.68 12.66
C GLU A 788 -4.84 -3.38 13.62
N ALA A 789 -4.91 -3.01 14.89
CA ALA A 789 -4.14 -3.63 15.98
C ALA A 789 -5.10 -4.38 16.90
N ARG A 790 -5.39 -5.64 16.57
CA ARG A 790 -6.35 -6.49 17.31
C ARG A 790 -5.63 -7.70 17.88
N GLY A 791 -5.13 -7.60 19.10
CA GLY A 791 -4.57 -8.72 19.85
C GLY A 791 -5.65 -9.65 20.39
N THR A 792 -5.23 -10.60 21.24
CA THR A 792 -6.13 -11.43 22.05
C THR A 792 -5.66 -11.43 23.51
N VAL A 793 -6.49 -11.93 24.43
CA VAL A 793 -6.11 -12.08 25.85
C VAL A 793 -4.84 -12.93 26.01
N ASP A 794 -4.70 -14.00 25.21
CA ASP A 794 -3.54 -14.90 25.28
C ASP A 794 -2.35 -14.41 24.46
N SER A 795 -2.56 -13.49 23.53
CA SER A 795 -1.52 -12.95 22.64
C SER A 795 -1.78 -11.47 22.37
N PRO A 796 -1.54 -10.61 23.38
CA PRO A 796 -1.69 -9.17 23.22
C PRO A 796 -0.60 -8.62 22.30
N ILE A 797 -0.89 -7.54 21.59
CA ILE A 797 0.14 -6.78 20.86
C ILE A 797 0.85 -5.88 21.87
N ILE A 798 2.17 -5.88 21.89
CA ILE A 798 2.98 -5.16 22.89
C ILE A 798 3.73 -4.02 22.21
N PHE A 799 3.54 -2.80 22.69
CA PHE A 799 4.30 -1.60 22.33
C PHE A 799 5.11 -1.16 23.56
N GLU A 800 6.44 -1.17 23.47
CA GLU A 800 7.30 -0.75 24.59
C GLU A 800 8.59 -0.03 24.13
N PRO A 801 9.22 0.80 24.98
CA PRO A 801 10.55 1.34 24.72
C PRO A 801 11.63 0.26 24.79
N TYR A 802 12.76 0.51 24.14
CA TYR A 802 13.96 -0.31 24.30
C TYR A 802 14.52 -0.22 25.73
N LYS A 803 14.82 -1.37 26.35
CA LYS A 803 15.30 -1.43 27.74
C LYS A 803 16.64 -0.70 27.93
N GLY A 804 16.69 0.26 28.85
CA GLY A 804 17.92 0.91 29.32
C GLY A 804 18.22 2.29 28.75
N SER A 805 17.29 2.91 28.00
CA SER A 805 17.42 4.27 27.49
C SER A 805 17.08 5.31 28.57
N GLY A 806 18.08 5.96 29.17
CA GLY A 806 17.87 7.09 30.09
C GLY A 806 17.37 8.39 29.43
N ILE A 807 16.65 8.31 28.31
CA ILE A 807 16.01 9.44 27.59
C ILE A 807 14.55 9.02 27.36
N THR A 808 13.62 9.97 27.49
CA THR A 808 12.16 9.80 27.46
C THR A 808 11.68 8.75 26.46
N ASP A 809 10.86 7.85 26.98
CA ASP A 809 10.62 6.49 26.50
C ASP A 809 9.59 6.45 25.35
N TRP A 810 9.90 7.01 24.18
CA TRP A 810 9.06 7.00 22.95
C TRP A 810 7.75 7.83 23.02
N ALA A 811 7.31 8.40 21.90
CA ALA A 811 6.27 9.44 21.88
C ALA A 811 4.86 8.88 22.17
N GLY A 812 4.54 7.70 21.65
CA GLY A 812 3.20 7.13 21.71
C GLY A 812 2.54 6.86 20.36
N LEU A 813 1.24 6.53 20.44
CA LEU A 813 0.36 6.34 19.28
C LEU A 813 -0.44 7.61 19.01
N TYR A 814 -0.20 8.29 17.90
CA TYR A 814 -0.86 9.55 17.53
C TYR A 814 -1.86 9.33 16.39
N PHE A 815 -3.10 9.79 16.55
CA PHE A 815 -4.16 9.72 15.54
C PHE A 815 -4.51 11.14 15.09
N SER A 816 -3.97 11.56 13.94
CA SER A 816 -3.97 12.95 13.49
C SER A 816 -5.05 13.31 12.47
N SER A 817 -5.78 12.33 11.90
CA SER A 817 -6.79 12.55 10.83
C SER A 817 -8.16 11.92 11.15
N LYS A 818 -9.24 12.44 10.53
CA LYS A 818 -10.61 11.93 10.69
C LYS A 818 -10.87 10.80 9.68
N ILE A 819 -10.69 9.55 10.10
CA ILE A 819 -10.86 8.35 9.27
C ILE A 819 -11.77 7.33 9.96
N PRO A 820 -12.72 6.70 9.24
CA PRO A 820 -13.56 5.64 9.78
C PRO A 820 -12.78 4.31 9.95
N ASN A 821 -13.12 3.53 10.98
CA ASN A 821 -12.73 2.12 11.21
C ASN A 821 -11.32 1.84 11.78
N THR A 822 -10.76 2.72 12.59
CA THR A 822 -9.57 2.39 13.39
C THR A 822 -10.00 1.74 14.71
N THR A 823 -9.45 0.57 15.01
CA THR A 823 -9.69 -0.12 16.30
C THR A 823 -8.38 -0.65 16.86
N ILE A 824 -8.16 -0.36 18.14
CA ILE A 824 -7.09 -0.94 18.93
C ILE A 824 -7.74 -1.85 19.97
N SER A 825 -7.40 -3.14 19.95
CA SER A 825 -7.93 -4.10 20.91
C SER A 825 -6.86 -5.03 21.46
N HIS A 826 -6.95 -5.35 22.76
CA HIS A 826 -5.99 -6.24 23.45
C HIS A 826 -4.53 -5.86 23.21
N CYS A 827 -4.23 -4.56 23.29
CA CYS A 827 -2.88 -4.03 23.18
C CYS A 827 -2.35 -3.58 24.55
N ARG A 828 -1.05 -3.78 24.77
CA ARG A 828 -0.32 -3.19 25.89
C ARG A 828 0.59 -2.08 25.36
N ILE A 829 0.32 -0.86 25.77
CA ILE A 829 1.11 0.33 25.47
C ILE A 829 1.86 0.70 26.75
N PHE A 830 3.18 0.50 26.75
CA PHE A 830 4.01 0.69 27.93
C PHE A 830 5.05 1.79 27.71
N GLY A 831 5.20 2.68 28.70
CA GLY A 831 6.32 3.61 28.80
C GLY A 831 6.26 4.85 27.91
N ALA A 832 5.24 5.05 27.09
CA ALA A 832 5.18 6.18 26.16
C ALA A 832 5.05 7.55 26.85
N GLU A 833 5.47 8.63 26.19
CA GLU A 833 5.23 10.01 26.63
C GLU A 833 3.73 10.29 26.75
N MET A 834 3.01 10.14 25.65
CA MET A 834 1.55 10.06 25.62
C MET A 834 1.16 8.66 25.19
N GLY A 835 0.45 7.88 26.01
CA GLY A 835 0.11 6.50 25.62
C GLY A 835 -0.65 6.45 24.28
N ILE A 836 -1.77 7.17 24.20
CA ILE A 836 -2.57 7.35 22.98
C ILE A 836 -2.99 8.82 22.86
N ALA A 837 -2.81 9.43 21.69
CA ALA A 837 -3.27 10.77 21.40
C ALA A 837 -4.27 10.77 20.22
N CYS A 838 -5.55 11.05 20.51
CA CYS A 838 -6.63 11.25 19.56
C CYS A 838 -6.84 12.74 19.31
N LEU A 839 -6.52 13.25 18.11
CA LEU A 839 -6.59 14.69 17.83
C LEU A 839 -7.76 15.09 16.92
N SER A 840 -8.34 14.15 16.16
CA SER A 840 -9.48 14.39 15.25
C SER A 840 -10.22 13.11 14.79
N ASN A 841 -9.90 11.93 15.37
CA ASN A 841 -10.39 10.63 14.93
C ASN A 841 -11.41 10.02 15.91
N ASN A 842 -12.50 9.41 15.46
CA ASN A 842 -13.39 8.67 16.38
C ASN A 842 -12.91 7.22 16.55
N LEU A 843 -11.81 7.06 17.27
CA LEU A 843 -11.16 5.78 17.55
C LEU A 843 -11.99 4.92 18.51
N THR A 844 -11.95 3.59 18.33
CA THR A 844 -12.37 2.62 19.35
C THR A 844 -11.14 2.00 20.02
N VAL A 845 -11.00 2.18 21.33
CA VAL A 845 -9.98 1.52 22.15
C VAL A 845 -10.68 0.56 23.11
N GLU A 846 -10.43 -0.73 22.96
CA GLU A 846 -11.11 -1.76 23.74
C GLU A 846 -10.13 -2.77 24.37
N ASN A 847 -10.36 -3.18 25.62
CA ASN A 847 -9.57 -4.25 26.28
C ASN A 847 -8.04 -3.98 26.28
N CYS A 848 -7.61 -2.73 26.33
CA CYS A 848 -6.20 -2.36 26.27
C CYS A 848 -5.62 -2.05 27.66
N ILE A 849 -4.29 -2.02 27.75
CA ILE A 849 -3.54 -1.58 28.93
C ILE A 849 -2.61 -0.46 28.51
N VAL A 850 -2.81 0.75 29.03
CA VAL A 850 -1.87 1.88 28.91
C VAL A 850 -1.19 2.03 30.26
N ASP A 851 0.12 1.76 30.32
CA ASP A 851 0.86 1.71 31.58
C ASP A 851 2.15 2.53 31.51
N ASN A 852 2.46 3.19 32.62
CA ASN A 852 3.74 3.87 32.84
C ASN A 852 3.99 5.04 31.88
N SER A 853 2.95 5.77 31.47
CA SER A 853 3.11 6.94 30.61
C SER A 853 3.85 8.08 31.32
N THR A 854 4.77 8.76 30.65
CA THR A 854 5.61 9.80 31.28
C THR A 854 4.96 11.18 31.32
N GLU A 855 3.99 11.46 30.46
CA GLU A 855 3.14 12.66 30.52
C GLU A 855 1.67 12.30 30.70
N ILE A 856 0.94 12.00 29.63
CA ILE A 856 -0.51 11.75 29.62
C ILE A 856 -0.79 10.28 29.28
N GLY A 857 -1.77 9.64 29.94
CA GLY A 857 -2.21 8.30 29.53
C GLY A 857 -2.87 8.31 28.15
N ILE A 858 -4.03 8.97 28.04
CA ILE A 858 -4.77 9.15 26.80
C ILE A 858 -5.17 10.62 26.64
N LEU A 859 -4.76 11.23 25.52
CA LEU A 859 -5.17 12.57 25.11
C LEU A 859 -6.31 12.48 24.10
N ILE A 860 -7.39 13.21 24.32
CA ILE A 860 -8.55 13.33 23.43
C ILE A 860 -8.76 14.82 23.14
N GLN A 861 -8.66 15.20 21.88
CA GLN A 861 -8.81 16.58 21.44
C GLN A 861 -9.68 16.60 20.18
N ASN A 862 -10.72 17.44 20.15
CA ASN A 862 -11.58 17.63 18.98
C ASN A 862 -12.16 16.33 18.36
N CYS A 863 -12.27 15.24 19.14
CA CYS A 863 -12.80 13.95 18.73
C CYS A 863 -13.72 13.35 19.82
N ALA A 864 -14.57 12.38 19.44
CA ALA A 864 -15.47 11.66 20.34
C ALA A 864 -15.24 10.13 20.24
N PRO A 865 -14.08 9.62 20.72
CA PRO A 865 -13.78 8.19 20.70
C PRO A 865 -14.63 7.41 21.71
N THR A 866 -14.68 6.09 21.53
CA THR A 866 -15.18 5.13 22.53
C THR A 866 -13.98 4.42 23.15
N ILE A 867 -13.83 4.54 24.47
CA ILE A 867 -12.84 3.82 25.27
C ILE A 867 -13.60 2.87 26.19
N PHE A 868 -13.37 1.58 25.99
CA PHE A 868 -14.12 0.52 26.64
C PHE A 868 -13.17 -0.50 27.29
N ARG A 869 -13.47 -0.94 28.52
CA ARG A 869 -12.71 -2.02 29.20
C ARG A 869 -11.18 -1.86 29.19
N THR A 870 -10.71 -0.62 29.30
CA THR A 870 -9.28 -0.29 29.20
C THR A 870 -8.72 0.09 30.56
N GLN A 871 -7.52 -0.41 30.86
CA GLN A 871 -6.78 -0.08 32.07
C GLN A 871 -5.77 1.03 31.77
N ILE A 872 -5.73 2.08 32.60
CA ILE A 872 -4.77 3.18 32.49
C ILE A 872 -4.06 3.30 33.85
N ILE A 873 -2.79 2.96 33.88
CA ILE A 873 -2.05 2.73 35.14
C ILE A 873 -0.75 3.54 35.13
N ASN A 874 -0.39 4.12 36.27
CA ASN A 874 0.92 4.76 36.49
C ASN A 874 1.25 5.90 35.52
N THR A 875 0.38 6.91 35.41
CA THR A 875 0.70 8.13 34.65
C THR A 875 1.56 9.08 35.49
N LYS A 876 2.77 9.43 35.02
CA LYS A 876 3.82 10.04 35.86
C LYS A 876 4.09 11.53 35.63
N GLY A 877 3.45 12.17 34.65
CA GLY A 877 3.69 13.58 34.34
C GLY A 877 3.49 14.50 35.54
N VAL A 878 4.39 15.45 35.78
CA VAL A 878 4.23 16.37 36.92
C VAL A 878 3.22 17.48 36.58
N ASP A 879 3.29 18.04 35.38
CA ASP A 879 2.38 19.10 34.91
C ASP A 879 1.20 18.53 34.09
N PHE A 880 1.37 17.37 33.46
CA PHE A 880 0.38 16.73 32.58
C PHE A 880 0.06 15.27 32.95
N GLY A 881 0.28 14.87 34.20
CA GLY A 881 0.18 13.47 34.69
C GLY A 881 -1.19 12.83 34.79
N GLN A 882 -2.14 13.20 33.93
CA GLN A 882 -3.51 12.72 33.99
C GLN A 882 -3.70 11.48 33.15
N ALA A 883 -4.50 10.54 33.65
CA ALA A 883 -4.79 9.31 32.92
C ALA A 883 -5.53 9.59 31.62
N ILE A 884 -6.53 10.48 31.64
CA ILE A 884 -7.23 10.94 30.44
C ILE A 884 -7.36 12.47 30.47
N GLN A 885 -6.96 13.12 29.38
CA GLN A 885 -7.25 14.54 29.14
C GLN A 885 -8.21 14.69 27.96
N LEU A 886 -9.26 15.49 28.12
CA LEU A 886 -10.24 15.78 27.08
C LEU A 886 -10.31 17.29 26.79
N SER A 887 -10.30 17.69 25.51
CA SER A 887 -10.47 19.09 25.10
C SER A 887 -11.32 19.27 23.82
N GLY A 888 -12.15 20.32 23.78
CA GLY A 888 -12.91 20.75 22.58
C GLY A 888 -14.43 20.79 22.77
N ALA A 889 -15.04 21.92 22.38
CA ALA A 889 -16.34 22.45 22.86
C ALA A 889 -17.64 21.69 22.49
N LEU A 890 -17.61 20.56 21.79
CA LEU A 890 -18.82 19.87 21.30
C LEU A 890 -18.71 18.33 21.29
N ASN A 891 -17.72 17.76 21.97
CA ASN A 891 -17.48 16.32 21.94
C ASN A 891 -18.08 15.61 23.16
N SER A 892 -18.73 14.47 22.93
CA SER A 892 -19.18 13.53 23.97
C SER A 892 -18.53 12.15 23.81
N PRO A 893 -17.24 12.01 24.15
CA PRO A 893 -16.56 10.71 24.21
C PRO A 893 -17.27 9.74 25.17
N VAL A 894 -17.22 8.45 24.87
CA VAL A 894 -17.76 7.40 25.73
C VAL A 894 -16.61 6.72 26.46
N LEU A 895 -16.61 6.82 27.78
CA LEU A 895 -15.62 6.24 28.69
C LEU A 895 -16.33 5.22 29.58
N GLU A 896 -16.20 3.94 29.24
CA GLU A 896 -17.03 2.89 29.84
C GLU A 896 -16.19 1.72 30.34
N ASN A 897 -16.48 1.25 31.55
CA ASN A 897 -15.78 0.13 32.18
C ASN A 897 -14.26 0.35 32.22
N LEU A 898 -13.80 1.52 32.67
CA LEU A 898 -12.35 1.78 32.75
C LEU A 898 -11.81 1.50 34.16
N SER A 899 -10.57 1.05 34.26
CA SER A 899 -9.82 1.00 35.54
C SER A 899 -8.64 1.96 35.44
N ILE A 900 -8.75 3.11 36.09
CA ILE A 900 -7.72 4.15 36.14
C ILE A 900 -7.05 4.12 37.51
N HIS A 901 -5.73 3.92 37.54
CA HIS A 901 -4.99 3.72 38.78
C HIS A 901 -3.67 4.48 38.82
N ASN A 902 -3.43 5.19 39.93
CA ASN A 902 -2.14 5.79 40.25
C ASN A 902 -1.62 6.83 39.23
N SER A 903 -2.46 7.80 38.86
CA SER A 903 -2.08 8.97 38.05
C SER A 903 -1.66 10.16 38.91
N VAL A 904 -0.53 10.79 38.58
CA VAL A 904 0.11 11.84 39.40
C VAL A 904 -0.73 13.11 39.52
N THR A 905 -1.51 13.51 38.51
CA THR A 905 -2.34 14.72 38.57
C THR A 905 -3.83 14.40 38.73
N ALA A 906 -4.45 13.68 37.80
CA ALA A 906 -5.87 13.35 37.86
C ALA A 906 -6.19 12.05 37.13
N GLY A 907 -7.31 11.41 37.48
CA GLY A 907 -7.84 10.32 36.69
C GLY A 907 -8.32 10.82 35.33
N ILE A 908 -9.28 11.75 35.34
CA ILE A 908 -9.87 12.33 34.12
C ILE A 908 -9.94 13.86 34.24
N VAL A 909 -9.48 14.58 33.22
CA VAL A 909 -9.55 16.05 33.13
C VAL A 909 -10.35 16.46 31.90
N CYS A 910 -11.39 17.27 32.08
CA CYS A 910 -12.28 17.74 31.02
C CYS A 910 -12.13 19.26 30.81
N PHE A 911 -11.56 19.69 29.69
CA PHE A 911 -11.48 21.09 29.26
C PHE A 911 -12.54 21.38 28.19
N ASN A 912 -13.68 21.97 28.58
CA ASN A 912 -14.81 22.24 27.67
C ASN A 912 -15.30 20.99 26.89
N SER A 913 -15.26 19.79 27.50
CA SER A 913 -15.73 18.54 26.89
C SER A 913 -16.67 17.78 27.82
N ASN A 914 -17.68 17.10 27.27
CA ASN A 914 -18.78 16.48 28.02
C ASN A 914 -18.83 14.95 27.82
N PRO A 915 -17.83 14.19 28.33
CA PRO A 915 -17.81 12.74 28.21
C PRO A 915 -18.94 12.06 29.01
N GLN A 916 -19.31 10.86 28.56
CA GLN A 916 -20.12 9.91 29.31
C GLN A 916 -19.19 8.94 30.04
N ILE A 917 -19.15 8.99 31.37
CA ILE A 917 -18.29 8.18 32.23
C ILE A 917 -19.18 7.20 32.99
N THR A 918 -19.10 5.92 32.67
CA THR A 918 -19.99 4.89 33.23
C THR A 918 -19.24 3.61 33.60
N ASN A 919 -19.59 2.97 34.72
CA ASN A 919 -18.96 1.73 35.19
C ASN A 919 -17.44 1.82 35.41
N CYS A 920 -16.89 3.00 35.69
CA CYS A 920 -15.44 3.18 35.81
C CYS A 920 -14.97 3.04 37.26
N ILE A 921 -13.75 2.56 37.48
CA ILE A 921 -13.03 2.62 38.76
C ILE A 921 -11.85 3.58 38.60
N LEU A 922 -11.82 4.66 39.36
CA LEU A 922 -10.70 5.61 39.45
C LEU A 922 -10.11 5.52 40.85
N SER A 923 -8.82 5.16 40.97
CA SER A 923 -8.20 4.93 42.28
C SER A 923 -6.78 5.46 42.39
N LYS A 924 -6.39 5.97 43.57
CA LYS A 924 -5.03 6.48 43.86
C LYS A 924 -4.54 7.60 42.93
N ASN A 925 -5.45 8.35 42.32
CA ASN A 925 -5.12 9.52 41.50
C ASN A 925 -5.06 10.78 42.37
N SER A 926 -4.32 11.82 42.00
CA SER A 926 -4.36 13.04 42.83
C SER A 926 -5.73 13.73 42.81
N TYR A 927 -6.38 13.83 41.66
CA TYR A 927 -7.81 14.14 41.55
C TYR A 927 -8.56 12.99 40.88
N GLY A 928 -9.82 12.77 41.20
CA GLY A 928 -10.63 11.75 40.52
C GLY A 928 -11.05 12.24 39.13
N VAL A 929 -12.13 13.03 39.08
CA VAL A 929 -12.59 13.73 37.87
C VAL A 929 -12.49 15.24 38.08
N TYR A 930 -11.79 15.91 37.18
CA TYR A 930 -11.61 17.35 37.17
C TYR A 930 -12.32 17.96 35.95
N SER A 931 -13.22 18.91 36.17
CA SER A 931 -13.89 19.66 35.11
C SER A 931 -13.44 21.13 35.11
N ASP A 932 -13.16 21.68 33.94
CA ASP A 932 -12.81 23.10 33.75
C ASP A 932 -13.65 23.74 32.63
N GLY A 933 -13.90 25.04 32.74
CA GLY A 933 -14.72 25.81 31.80
C GLY A 933 -16.22 25.49 31.89
N GLU A 934 -16.91 25.47 30.74
CA GLU A 934 -18.36 25.16 30.66
C GLU A 934 -18.67 23.66 30.54
N ALA A 935 -17.70 22.79 30.86
CA ALA A 935 -17.84 21.34 30.78
C ALA A 935 -18.76 20.77 31.87
N ALA A 936 -19.68 19.88 31.46
CA ALA A 936 -20.62 19.13 32.29
C ALA A 936 -20.55 17.62 31.97
N PRO A 937 -19.46 16.92 32.34
CA PRO A 937 -19.34 15.47 32.16
C PRO A 937 -20.43 14.71 32.95
N SER A 938 -20.96 13.65 32.34
CA SER A 938 -21.91 12.73 32.98
C SER A 938 -21.16 11.59 33.63
N ILE A 939 -21.32 11.38 34.94
CA ILE A 939 -20.63 10.34 35.69
C ILE A 939 -21.66 9.47 36.40
N THR A 940 -21.79 8.20 36.02
CA THR A 940 -22.76 7.28 36.62
C THR A 940 -22.14 5.93 36.91
N TYR A 941 -22.69 5.21 37.89
CA TYR A 941 -22.30 3.84 38.25
C TYR A 941 -20.78 3.63 38.33
N SER A 942 -20.04 4.60 38.87
CA SER A 942 -18.57 4.59 38.88
C SER A 942 -18.04 4.72 40.31
N ASN A 943 -16.89 4.11 40.58
CA ASN A 943 -16.20 4.17 41.87
C ASN A 943 -15.00 5.11 41.78
N VAL A 944 -14.96 6.15 42.60
CA VAL A 944 -13.79 7.05 42.72
C VAL A 944 -13.27 6.93 44.15
N TRP A 945 -12.03 6.46 44.33
CA TRP A 945 -11.52 6.07 45.64
C TRP A 945 -10.05 6.47 45.87
N GLU A 946 -9.69 6.78 47.13
CA GLU A 946 -8.31 7.01 47.57
C GLU A 946 -7.58 8.09 46.75
N THR A 947 -8.26 9.17 46.40
CA THR A 947 -7.59 10.30 45.74
C THR A 947 -6.83 11.14 46.76
N SER A 948 -5.61 11.59 46.44
CA SER A 948 -4.80 12.39 47.38
C SER A 948 -5.34 13.82 47.57
N GLY A 949 -6.06 14.34 46.58
CA GLY A 949 -6.81 15.58 46.57
C GLY A 949 -8.32 15.33 46.64
N ILE A 950 -9.09 15.95 45.74
CA ILE A 950 -10.56 15.89 45.72
C ILE A 950 -11.04 14.88 44.66
N GLU A 951 -11.99 14.01 45.01
CA GLU A 951 -12.57 13.01 44.11
C GLU A 951 -13.27 13.65 42.90
N TYR A 952 -13.96 14.77 43.11
CA TYR A 952 -14.67 15.51 42.06
C TYR A 952 -14.38 17.02 42.17
N VAL A 953 -13.77 17.60 41.13
CA VAL A 953 -13.46 19.04 41.07
C VAL A 953 -14.35 19.70 40.02
N ASN A 954 -15.16 20.69 40.44
CA ASN A 954 -16.16 21.39 39.62
C ASN A 954 -17.18 20.48 38.91
N VAL A 955 -17.37 19.27 39.42
CA VAL A 955 -18.37 18.30 38.96
C VAL A 955 -18.92 17.57 40.18
N SER A 956 -20.08 16.91 40.05
CA SER A 956 -20.67 16.08 41.10
C SER A 956 -20.88 14.65 40.60
N PRO A 957 -20.79 13.64 41.49
CA PRO A 957 -21.16 12.27 41.15
C PRO A 957 -22.65 12.20 40.77
N GLY A 958 -22.97 11.45 39.71
CA GLY A 958 -24.34 11.12 39.35
C GLY A 958 -24.82 9.79 39.97
N THR A 959 -25.88 9.25 39.40
CA THR A 959 -26.56 8.04 39.88
C THR A 959 -25.61 6.84 39.97
N GLY A 960 -25.67 6.11 41.09
CA GLY A 960 -24.95 4.85 41.27
C GLY A 960 -23.46 4.96 41.52
N CYS A 961 -22.91 6.19 41.60
CA CYS A 961 -21.51 6.38 41.95
C CYS A 961 -21.24 6.06 43.43
N ILE A 962 -20.09 5.46 43.69
CA ILE A 962 -19.63 5.09 45.03
C ILE A 962 -18.21 5.62 45.27
N SER A 963 -17.83 5.71 46.55
CA SER A 963 -16.44 5.95 46.97
C SER A 963 -16.11 4.88 48.00
N SER A 964 -15.51 3.78 47.55
CA SER A 964 -15.19 2.63 48.38
C SER A 964 -13.98 1.90 47.84
N ASN A 965 -13.22 1.23 48.73
CA ASN A 965 -12.06 0.45 48.33
C ASN A 965 -12.46 -0.61 47.28
N PRO A 966 -11.91 -0.57 46.05
CA PRO A 966 -12.24 -1.54 45.01
C PRO A 966 -11.87 -2.99 45.35
N GLN A 967 -11.03 -3.22 46.36
CA GLN A 967 -10.53 -4.54 46.75
C GLN A 967 -9.91 -5.31 45.57
N PHE A 968 -8.93 -4.68 44.91
CA PHE A 968 -8.13 -5.34 43.88
C PHE A 968 -7.33 -6.52 44.45
N MET A 969 -7.06 -7.53 43.62
CA MET A 969 -6.26 -8.71 43.95
C MET A 969 -4.89 -8.32 44.47
N ASN A 970 -4.16 -7.48 43.73
CA ASN A 970 -2.88 -6.94 44.17
C ASN A 970 -2.56 -5.60 43.48
N SER A 971 -3.13 -4.50 44.01
CA SER A 971 -2.90 -3.16 43.47
C SER A 971 -1.43 -2.70 43.53
N ALA A 972 -0.62 -3.24 44.44
CA ALA A 972 0.80 -2.86 44.54
C ALA A 972 1.63 -3.38 43.34
N ASN A 973 1.16 -4.45 42.70
CA ASN A 973 1.76 -5.03 41.50
C ASN A 973 0.92 -4.76 40.24
N ASN A 974 0.04 -3.75 40.27
CA ASN A 974 -0.88 -3.38 39.18
C ASN A 974 -1.87 -4.48 38.75
N ASP A 975 -2.12 -5.49 39.61
CA ASP A 975 -3.19 -6.48 39.37
C ASP A 975 -4.53 -5.92 39.87
N LEU A 976 -5.28 -5.33 38.93
CA LEU A 976 -6.55 -4.65 39.17
C LEU A 976 -7.77 -5.56 39.01
N ARG A 977 -7.60 -6.89 38.99
CA ARG A 977 -8.73 -7.83 39.08
C ARG A 977 -9.45 -7.65 40.42
N LEU A 978 -10.77 -7.76 40.44
CA LEU A 978 -11.58 -7.63 41.66
C LEU A 978 -11.53 -8.91 42.50
N LYS A 979 -11.58 -8.76 43.83
CA LYS A 979 -11.85 -9.86 44.77
C LYS A 979 -13.35 -10.14 44.86
N ASP A 980 -13.70 -11.36 45.25
CA ASP A 980 -15.08 -11.84 45.40
C ASP A 980 -15.98 -10.98 46.31
N ASP A 981 -15.40 -10.28 47.28
CA ASP A 981 -16.10 -9.44 48.26
C ASP A 981 -16.12 -7.94 47.88
N SER A 982 -15.58 -7.58 46.70
CA SER A 982 -15.45 -6.20 46.27
C SER A 982 -16.78 -5.45 46.19
N PRO A 983 -16.84 -4.18 46.65
CA PRO A 983 -18.03 -3.35 46.51
C PRO A 983 -18.28 -2.89 45.06
N CYS A 984 -17.40 -3.22 44.12
CA CYS A 984 -17.56 -2.92 42.70
C CYS A 984 -18.25 -4.05 41.91
N VAL A 985 -18.41 -5.23 42.54
CA VAL A 985 -19.04 -6.41 41.92
C VAL A 985 -20.56 -6.27 41.91
N ASP A 986 -21.18 -6.52 40.76
CA ASP A 986 -22.62 -6.37 40.49
C ASP A 986 -23.18 -4.97 40.81
N GLN A 987 -22.35 -3.93 40.79
CA GLN A 987 -22.74 -2.54 41.14
C GLN A 987 -22.80 -1.56 39.96
N GLY A 988 -22.39 -1.95 38.75
CA GLY A 988 -22.43 -1.11 37.56
C GLY A 988 -23.85 -0.81 37.05
N ASN A 989 -24.00 -0.27 35.85
CA ASN A 989 -25.31 0.12 35.32
C ASN A 989 -26.28 -1.08 35.25
N PRO A 990 -27.46 -1.02 35.90
CA PRO A 990 -28.41 -2.13 35.94
C PRO A 990 -29.02 -2.50 34.57
N ALA A 991 -28.85 -1.66 33.55
CA ALA A 991 -29.24 -1.96 32.17
C ALA A 991 -28.23 -2.86 31.43
N GLN A 992 -27.07 -3.14 32.04
CA GLN A 992 -25.96 -3.88 31.45
C GLN A 992 -25.65 -5.11 32.30
N ILE A 993 -25.22 -6.18 31.63
CA ILE A 993 -24.91 -7.48 32.23
C ILE A 993 -23.52 -7.94 31.80
N ASP A 994 -22.82 -8.64 32.68
CA ASP A 994 -21.61 -9.36 32.31
C ASP A 994 -21.95 -10.66 31.54
N LEU A 995 -20.94 -11.28 30.94
CA LEU A 995 -21.11 -12.44 30.06
C LEU A 995 -21.62 -13.70 30.79
N ASP A 996 -21.48 -13.75 32.12
CA ASP A 996 -22.04 -14.81 32.95
C ASP A 996 -23.51 -14.57 33.34
N GLY A 997 -24.07 -13.43 32.92
CA GLY A 997 -25.45 -13.01 33.16
C GLY A 997 -25.67 -12.24 34.46
N SER A 998 -24.62 -11.96 35.24
CA SER A 998 -24.71 -11.10 36.42
C SER A 998 -24.85 -9.62 36.02
N ARG A 999 -25.13 -8.73 36.98
CA ARG A 999 -25.17 -7.28 36.69
C ARG A 999 -23.75 -6.82 36.41
N ILE A 1000 -23.55 -5.92 35.45
CA ILE A 1000 -22.20 -5.52 35.07
C ILE A 1000 -21.38 -5.01 36.27
N ASP A 1001 -20.15 -5.50 36.39
CA ASP A 1001 -19.18 -5.01 37.35
C ASP A 1001 -18.64 -3.62 36.96
N MET A 1002 -18.26 -2.81 37.95
CA MET A 1002 -17.47 -1.60 37.68
C MET A 1002 -16.01 -1.97 37.38
N GLY A 1003 -15.38 -1.23 36.47
CA GLY A 1003 -13.97 -1.38 36.09
C GLY A 1003 -13.77 -2.14 34.78
N ALA A 1004 -12.50 -2.20 34.36
CA ALA A 1004 -12.09 -2.83 33.11
C ALA A 1004 -12.10 -4.36 33.15
N LEU A 1005 -11.88 -4.94 34.32
CA LEU A 1005 -11.77 -6.39 34.52
C LEU A 1005 -12.92 -6.85 35.43
N PRO A 1006 -14.00 -7.43 34.87
CA PRO A 1006 -15.03 -8.08 35.67
C PRO A 1006 -14.45 -9.20 36.53
N LEU A 1007 -15.18 -9.55 37.58
CA LEU A 1007 -14.82 -10.64 38.48
C LEU A 1007 -14.68 -11.96 37.71
N VAL A 1008 -13.63 -12.71 38.04
CA VAL A 1008 -13.52 -14.12 37.68
C VAL A 1008 -12.79 -14.84 38.82
N SER A 1009 -13.54 -15.65 39.56
CA SER A 1009 -13.01 -16.37 40.74
C SER A 1009 -12.24 -17.63 40.33
N VAL A 1010 -11.39 -18.15 41.20
CA VAL A 1010 -10.64 -19.40 40.93
C VAL A 1010 -11.59 -20.60 40.98
N PRO A 1011 -11.53 -21.56 40.05
CA PRO A 1011 -12.34 -22.79 40.11
C PRO A 1011 -12.00 -23.67 41.32
N ASP A 1012 -13.04 -24.12 42.02
CA ASP A 1012 -12.89 -25.10 43.11
C ASP A 1012 -12.76 -26.52 42.52
N LEU A 1013 -11.61 -27.17 42.76
CA LEU A 1013 -11.33 -28.53 42.29
C LEU A 1013 -11.99 -29.57 43.20
N ILE A 1014 -12.85 -30.42 42.63
CA ILE A 1014 -13.72 -31.33 43.39
C ILE A 1014 -13.24 -32.78 43.33
N PHE A 1015 -12.82 -33.27 42.16
CA PHE A 1015 -12.42 -34.67 42.01
C PHE A 1015 -11.38 -34.85 40.89
N PRO A 1016 -10.31 -35.65 41.12
CA PRO A 1016 -9.85 -36.18 42.40
C PRO A 1016 -9.53 -35.08 43.42
N GLU A 1017 -9.81 -35.35 44.71
CA GLU A 1017 -9.44 -34.43 45.79
C GLU A 1017 -7.90 -34.33 45.90
N ASP A 1018 -7.40 -33.16 46.29
CA ASP A 1018 -5.96 -32.91 46.36
C ASP A 1018 -5.25 -33.89 47.31
N GLY A 1019 -4.13 -34.47 46.85
CA GLY A 1019 -3.31 -35.40 47.60
C GLY A 1019 -3.81 -36.84 47.66
N THR A 1020 -4.88 -37.19 46.96
CA THR A 1020 -5.49 -38.53 47.04
C THR A 1020 -4.78 -39.56 46.15
N ILE A 1021 -4.79 -40.83 46.57
CA ILE A 1021 -4.07 -41.93 45.90
C ILE A 1021 -5.02 -43.05 45.44
N ASN A 1022 -4.51 -43.94 44.61
CA ASN A 1022 -5.19 -45.16 44.13
C ASN A 1022 -6.42 -44.90 43.24
N HIS A 1023 -6.36 -43.88 42.38
CA HIS A 1023 -7.43 -43.54 41.44
C HIS A 1023 -7.33 -44.25 40.10
N ARG A 1024 -8.46 -44.76 39.58
CA ARG A 1024 -8.51 -45.45 38.30
C ARG A 1024 -7.88 -44.63 37.16
N THR A 1025 -7.20 -45.30 36.25
CA THR A 1025 -6.51 -44.67 35.10
C THR A 1025 -7.46 -44.08 34.05
N ASP A 1026 -8.76 -44.32 34.18
CA ASP A 1026 -9.83 -43.82 33.30
C ASP A 1026 -10.74 -42.76 33.95
N LEU A 1027 -10.28 -42.14 35.05
CA LEU A 1027 -11.05 -41.15 35.80
C LEU A 1027 -11.36 -39.87 34.99
N GLU A 1028 -12.33 -39.11 35.48
CA GLU A 1028 -12.73 -37.80 34.95
C GLU A 1028 -12.46 -36.73 36.00
N LEU A 1029 -11.70 -35.68 35.65
CA LEU A 1029 -11.44 -34.50 36.48
C LEU A 1029 -12.71 -33.64 36.56
N LYS A 1030 -13.05 -33.13 37.75
CA LYS A 1030 -14.26 -32.35 38.01
C LYS A 1030 -13.98 -31.15 38.90
N TRP A 1031 -14.54 -30.01 38.54
CA TRP A 1031 -14.49 -28.77 39.32
C TRP A 1031 -15.88 -28.15 39.42
N GLN A 1032 -16.05 -27.15 40.29
CA GLN A 1032 -17.28 -26.38 40.38
C GLN A 1032 -17.21 -25.15 39.49
N LYS A 1033 -18.35 -24.77 38.89
CA LYS A 1033 -18.46 -23.48 38.19
C LYS A 1033 -18.26 -22.33 39.18
N ASN A 1034 -17.28 -21.48 38.90
CA ASN A 1034 -16.90 -20.31 39.68
C ASN A 1034 -17.77 -19.08 39.28
N LYS A 1035 -17.78 -18.02 40.10
CA LYS A 1035 -18.39 -16.72 39.75
C LYS A 1035 -17.62 -16.05 38.60
N GLY A 1036 -18.33 -15.53 37.60
CA GLY A 1036 -17.73 -14.89 36.42
C GLY A 1036 -17.25 -15.85 35.33
N GLY A 1037 -16.98 -17.12 35.64
CA GLY A 1037 -16.42 -18.07 34.67
C GLY A 1037 -17.43 -18.56 33.63
N ILE A 1038 -17.06 -18.44 32.34
CA ILE A 1038 -17.84 -18.95 31.20
C ILE A 1038 -17.11 -20.05 30.41
N GLU A 1039 -15.78 -20.09 30.49
CA GLU A 1039 -14.90 -21.09 29.87
C GLU A 1039 -13.76 -21.46 30.84
N PHE A 1040 -13.19 -22.66 30.70
CA PHE A 1040 -12.13 -23.18 31.55
C PHE A 1040 -10.96 -23.70 30.72
N GLU A 1041 -9.74 -23.45 31.18
CA GLU A 1041 -8.53 -24.13 30.71
C GLU A 1041 -8.11 -25.15 31.75
N VAL A 1042 -7.92 -26.40 31.32
CA VAL A 1042 -7.56 -27.53 32.16
C VAL A 1042 -6.23 -28.09 31.67
N VAL A 1043 -5.29 -28.31 32.58
CA VAL A 1043 -4.00 -28.94 32.29
C VAL A 1043 -3.73 -30.03 33.31
N ILE A 1044 -3.33 -31.22 32.86
CA ILE A 1044 -2.81 -32.30 33.70
C ILE A 1044 -1.37 -32.62 33.26
N ALA A 1045 -0.46 -32.76 34.22
CA ALA A 1045 0.96 -32.96 34.02
C ALA A 1045 1.51 -34.01 35.00
N THR A 1046 2.72 -34.49 34.74
CA THR A 1046 3.43 -35.46 35.59
C THR A 1046 4.43 -34.80 36.55
N ASP A 1047 4.49 -33.46 36.56
CA ASP A 1047 5.30 -32.65 37.47
C ASP A 1047 4.53 -31.42 37.95
N ASP A 1048 4.93 -30.90 39.12
CA ASP A 1048 4.30 -29.76 39.80
C ASP A 1048 4.56 -28.41 39.13
N GLN A 1049 5.54 -28.33 38.23
CA GLN A 1049 5.84 -27.15 37.42
C GLN A 1049 5.11 -27.16 36.06
N PHE A 1050 4.27 -28.17 35.80
CA PHE A 1050 3.53 -28.35 34.56
C PHE A 1050 4.41 -28.31 33.30
N LYS A 1051 5.66 -28.79 33.39
CA LYS A 1051 6.59 -28.85 32.25
C LYS A 1051 6.32 -30.05 31.35
N ASN A 1052 5.90 -31.16 31.93
CA ASN A 1052 5.57 -32.42 31.27
C ASN A 1052 4.06 -32.60 31.27
N VAL A 1053 3.39 -31.81 30.42
CA VAL A 1053 1.94 -31.88 30.21
C VAL A 1053 1.58 -33.25 29.64
N HIS A 1054 0.71 -33.96 30.36
CA HIS A 1054 0.10 -35.23 29.94
C HIS A 1054 -1.07 -34.97 29.00
N ASP A 1055 -1.95 -34.05 29.38
CA ASP A 1055 -3.12 -33.67 28.58
C ASP A 1055 -3.60 -32.25 28.94
N SER A 1056 -4.27 -31.59 28.02
CA SER A 1056 -4.86 -30.27 28.26
C SER A 1056 -6.04 -29.99 27.33
N THR A 1057 -6.96 -29.13 27.78
CA THR A 1057 -8.11 -28.72 26.97
C THR A 1057 -8.67 -27.37 27.39
N ARG A 1058 -9.46 -26.77 26.50
CA ARG A 1058 -10.39 -25.67 26.81
C ARG A 1058 -11.83 -26.17 26.69
N THR A 1059 -12.65 -25.88 27.69
CA THR A 1059 -14.02 -26.40 27.76
C THR A 1059 -14.95 -25.43 28.48
N THR A 1060 -16.23 -25.43 28.11
CA THR A 1060 -17.31 -24.77 28.86
C THR A 1060 -17.97 -25.69 29.88
N GLN A 1061 -17.62 -26.97 29.87
CA GLN A 1061 -18.06 -27.95 30.86
C GLN A 1061 -17.24 -27.83 32.13
N THR A 1062 -17.74 -28.37 33.24
CA THR A 1062 -17.03 -28.41 34.53
C THR A 1062 -16.39 -29.77 34.81
N SER A 1063 -16.12 -30.53 33.75
CA SER A 1063 -15.40 -31.80 33.81
C SER A 1063 -14.55 -32.03 32.56
N PHE A 1064 -13.50 -32.84 32.72
CA PHE A 1064 -12.59 -33.22 31.65
C PHE A 1064 -12.09 -34.65 31.88
N LYS A 1065 -12.17 -35.49 30.84
CA LYS A 1065 -11.61 -36.85 30.88
C LYS A 1065 -10.28 -36.86 30.12
N PRO A 1066 -9.13 -36.99 30.80
CA PRO A 1066 -7.83 -37.06 30.14
C PRO A 1066 -7.65 -38.34 29.32
N ASN A 1067 -6.65 -38.33 28.43
CA ASN A 1067 -6.08 -39.52 27.80
C ASN A 1067 -5.58 -40.53 28.85
N GLU A 1068 -5.52 -41.81 28.47
CA GLU A 1068 -5.19 -42.94 29.34
C GLU A 1068 -3.98 -42.65 30.25
N LEU A 1069 -4.20 -42.75 31.57
CA LEU A 1069 -3.20 -42.44 32.59
C LEU A 1069 -2.34 -43.68 32.89
N ASP A 1070 -1.05 -43.45 33.13
CA ASP A 1070 -0.14 -44.51 33.55
C ASP A 1070 -0.43 -44.93 35.00
N ILE A 1071 -0.24 -46.21 35.30
CA ILE A 1071 -0.25 -46.75 36.67
C ILE A 1071 1.01 -46.32 37.43
N GLU A 1072 0.95 -46.29 38.77
CA GLU A 1072 2.08 -45.88 39.63
C GLU A 1072 2.60 -44.45 39.39
N THR A 1073 1.75 -43.58 38.84
CA THR A 1073 2.13 -42.21 38.44
C THR A 1073 1.35 -41.18 39.25
N THR A 1074 2.06 -40.17 39.76
CA THR A 1074 1.46 -38.97 40.35
C THR A 1074 1.23 -37.94 39.26
N TYR A 1075 0.00 -37.45 39.17
CA TYR A 1075 -0.41 -36.41 38.26
C TYR A 1075 -0.77 -35.14 39.04
N PHE A 1076 -0.34 -34.00 38.51
CA PHE A 1076 -0.71 -32.66 38.94
C PHE A 1076 -1.70 -32.10 37.93
N TRP A 1077 -2.80 -31.53 38.37
CA TRP A 1077 -3.79 -30.94 37.48
C TRP A 1077 -4.21 -29.57 37.98
N GLN A 1078 -4.55 -28.71 37.03
CA GLN A 1078 -4.93 -27.33 37.31
C GLN A 1078 -6.05 -26.86 36.40
N VAL A 1079 -6.89 -25.97 36.92
CA VAL A 1079 -8.00 -25.35 36.20
C VAL A 1079 -8.02 -23.86 36.51
N LYS A 1080 -8.16 -23.03 35.48
CA LYS A 1080 -8.49 -21.60 35.61
C LYS A 1080 -9.73 -21.28 34.77
N ALA A 1081 -10.45 -20.24 35.15
CA ALA A 1081 -11.65 -19.79 34.45
C ALA A 1081 -11.39 -18.51 33.64
N PHE A 1082 -12.10 -18.39 32.54
CA PHE A 1082 -12.15 -17.20 31.69
C PHE A 1082 -13.56 -16.61 31.73
N ASN A 1083 -13.67 -15.30 31.89
CA ASN A 1083 -14.95 -14.58 31.85
C ASN A 1083 -15.22 -13.88 30.51
N GLY A 1084 -14.41 -14.14 29.48
CA GLY A 1084 -14.44 -13.43 28.20
C GLY A 1084 -13.46 -12.26 28.09
N TYR A 1085 -12.87 -11.81 29.21
CA TYR A 1085 -11.96 -10.66 29.25
C TYR A 1085 -10.63 -10.95 29.94
N CYS A 1086 -10.63 -11.69 31.05
CA CYS A 1086 -9.43 -12.08 31.76
C CYS A 1086 -9.55 -13.49 32.36
N TRP A 1087 -8.39 -14.04 32.72
CA TRP A 1087 -8.29 -15.34 33.38
C TRP A 1087 -8.21 -15.17 34.91
N SER A 1088 -8.83 -16.10 35.63
CA SER A 1088 -8.59 -16.30 37.06
C SER A 1088 -7.17 -16.80 37.31
N ASP A 1089 -6.74 -16.80 38.56
CA ASP A 1089 -5.59 -17.62 38.97
C ASP A 1089 -5.90 -19.11 38.80
N TRP A 1090 -4.86 -19.94 38.74
CA TRP A 1090 -4.99 -21.39 38.66
C TRP A 1090 -5.40 -21.98 40.01
N GLY A 1091 -6.47 -22.78 40.02
CA GLY A 1091 -6.69 -23.79 41.06
C GLY A 1091 -5.84 -25.02 40.72
N GLN A 1092 -5.15 -25.59 41.70
CA GLN A 1092 -4.25 -26.74 41.50
C GLN A 1092 -4.53 -27.86 42.51
N ALA A 1093 -4.40 -29.10 42.07
CA ALA A 1093 -4.48 -30.30 42.90
C ALA A 1093 -3.62 -31.44 42.32
N LEU A 1094 -3.35 -32.48 43.11
CA LEU A 1094 -2.61 -33.67 42.68
C LEU A 1094 -3.29 -34.98 43.09
N PHE A 1095 -3.02 -36.07 42.35
CA PHE A 1095 -3.44 -37.42 42.71
C PHE A 1095 -2.49 -38.51 42.17
N THR A 1096 -2.59 -39.74 42.69
CA THR A 1096 -1.75 -40.88 42.23
C THR A 1096 -2.60 -42.09 41.77
N THR A 1097 -2.21 -42.72 40.66
CA THR A 1097 -2.85 -43.93 40.11
C THR A 1097 -2.40 -45.24 40.83
N PRO A 1098 -3.17 -46.35 40.75
CA PRO A 1098 -2.92 -47.61 41.47
C PRO A 1098 -1.54 -48.22 41.25
N VAL A 1099 -1.08 -48.94 42.28
CA VAL A 1099 0.10 -49.82 42.23
C VAL A 1099 -0.30 -51.21 41.74
N ARG A 1100 0.54 -51.88 40.95
CA ARG A 1100 0.25 -53.20 40.37
C ARG A 1100 0.07 -54.28 41.47
N GLN A 1101 -1.17 -54.70 41.75
CA GLN A 1101 -1.45 -55.85 42.61
C GLN A 1101 -1.36 -57.17 41.82
N PHE A 1102 -0.41 -58.04 42.16
CA PHE A 1102 -0.36 -59.41 41.67
C PHE A 1102 -1.43 -60.26 42.37
N VAL A 1103 -2.33 -60.88 41.61
CA VAL A 1103 -3.31 -61.87 42.12
C VAL A 1103 -2.90 -63.26 41.61
N SER A 1104 -2.77 -64.24 42.52
CA SER A 1104 -2.37 -65.63 42.26
C SER A 1104 -3.45 -66.43 41.51
N GLU A 1105 -3.08 -67.20 40.47
CA GLU A 1105 -3.99 -68.01 39.64
C GLU A 1105 -4.26 -69.46 40.14
N VAL A 1106 -3.76 -69.86 41.32
CA VAL A 1106 -4.00 -71.23 41.84
C VAL A 1106 -5.32 -71.28 42.63
N PRO A 1107 -6.27 -72.18 42.30
CA PRO A 1107 -7.51 -72.33 43.06
C PRO A 1107 -7.27 -72.83 44.49
N ASP A 1108 -8.05 -72.38 45.48
CA ASP A 1108 -7.85 -72.81 46.88
C ASP A 1108 -8.55 -74.13 47.25
N ILE A 1109 -9.49 -74.60 46.41
CA ILE A 1109 -10.30 -75.80 46.69
C ILE A 1109 -10.38 -76.75 45.50
N PHE A 1110 -10.60 -78.04 45.79
CA PHE A 1110 -10.98 -78.99 44.76
C PHE A 1110 -12.44 -78.74 44.34
N ALA A 1111 -12.70 -78.74 43.03
CA ALA A 1111 -14.06 -78.60 42.50
C ALA A 1111 -14.25 -79.43 41.22
N LEU A 1112 -15.42 -80.05 41.06
CA LEU A 1112 -15.86 -80.63 39.79
C LEU A 1112 -17.06 -79.82 39.31
N ASP A 1113 -16.99 -79.27 38.11
CA ASP A 1113 -18.06 -78.48 37.53
C ASP A 1113 -19.07 -79.38 36.80
N GLN A 1114 -20.27 -78.85 36.57
CA GLN A 1114 -21.25 -79.50 35.71
C GLN A 1114 -20.74 -79.50 34.26
N ASN A 1115 -20.80 -80.65 33.60
CA ASN A 1115 -20.34 -80.78 32.23
C ASN A 1115 -21.12 -79.85 31.30
N TYR A 1116 -20.45 -79.29 30.30
CA TYR A 1116 -21.07 -78.37 29.35
C TYR A 1116 -20.70 -78.75 27.90
N PRO A 1117 -21.67 -78.81 26.98
CA PRO A 1117 -23.12 -78.68 27.22
C PRO A 1117 -23.69 -79.88 28.02
N ASN A 1118 -24.87 -79.70 28.64
CA ASN A 1118 -25.66 -80.77 29.26
C ASN A 1118 -27.17 -80.39 29.30
N PRO A 1119 -28.06 -81.05 28.52
CA PRO A 1119 -27.81 -82.22 27.68
C PRO A 1119 -26.83 -81.97 26.52
N PHE A 1120 -26.18 -83.02 26.00
CA PHE A 1120 -25.16 -82.92 24.94
C PHE A 1120 -25.26 -84.02 23.88
N ASN A 1121 -24.65 -83.76 22.70
CA ASN A 1121 -24.58 -84.69 21.58
C ASN A 1121 -23.45 -84.32 20.59
N PRO A 1122 -22.47 -85.20 20.25
CA PRO A 1122 -22.02 -86.38 20.99
C PRO A 1122 -20.87 -86.05 21.98
N THR A 1123 -20.47 -84.77 22.13
CA THR A 1123 -19.33 -84.37 22.95
C THR A 1123 -19.72 -83.42 24.07
N THR A 1124 -19.07 -83.57 25.23
CA THR A 1124 -19.17 -82.64 26.36
C THR A 1124 -17.84 -82.50 27.06
N GLN A 1125 -17.62 -81.34 27.68
CA GLN A 1125 -16.42 -81.04 28.45
C GLN A 1125 -16.75 -81.06 29.95
N ILE A 1126 -15.88 -81.71 30.71
CA ILE A 1126 -15.92 -81.82 32.17
C ILE A 1126 -14.77 -80.98 32.72
N ASN A 1127 -15.09 -79.87 33.37
CA ASN A 1127 -14.13 -78.98 33.99
C ASN A 1127 -13.96 -79.30 35.49
N TYR A 1128 -12.75 -79.17 36.01
CA TYR A 1128 -12.44 -79.40 37.41
C TYR A 1128 -11.23 -78.57 37.85
N GLN A 1129 -11.11 -78.33 39.16
CA GLN A 1129 -10.10 -77.48 39.76
C GLN A 1129 -9.34 -78.25 40.83
N LEU A 1130 -8.03 -78.06 40.89
CA LEU A 1130 -7.13 -78.71 41.83
C LEU A 1130 -6.31 -77.63 42.57
N PRO A 1131 -6.36 -77.55 43.92
CA PRO A 1131 -5.53 -76.65 44.68
C PRO A 1131 -4.09 -77.14 44.84
N GLN A 1132 -3.88 -78.44 44.61
CA GLN A 1132 -2.57 -79.09 44.66
C GLN A 1132 -2.49 -80.20 43.61
N ALA A 1133 -1.27 -80.62 43.29
CA ALA A 1133 -1.06 -81.73 42.35
C ALA A 1133 -1.68 -83.02 42.88
N ALA A 1134 -2.38 -83.77 42.02
CA ALA A 1134 -2.99 -85.05 42.36
C ALA A 1134 -3.14 -85.94 41.12
N ASN A 1135 -3.21 -87.26 41.33
CA ASN A 1135 -3.57 -88.21 40.28
C ASN A 1135 -5.09 -88.22 40.07
N ILE A 1136 -5.52 -87.81 38.88
CA ILE A 1136 -6.91 -87.58 38.53
C ILE A 1136 -7.44 -88.71 37.67
N GLN A 1137 -8.50 -89.34 38.16
CA GLN A 1137 -9.28 -90.35 37.45
C GLN A 1137 -10.69 -89.84 37.16
N ILE A 1138 -11.10 -89.80 35.89
CA ILE A 1138 -12.48 -89.49 35.47
C ILE A 1138 -13.08 -90.69 34.77
N GLN A 1139 -14.15 -91.20 35.36
CA GLN A 1139 -14.86 -92.40 34.92
C GLN A 1139 -16.32 -92.10 34.67
N ILE A 1140 -16.89 -92.75 33.66
CA ILE A 1140 -18.24 -92.52 33.17
C ILE A 1140 -19.04 -93.80 33.32
N TYR A 1141 -20.23 -93.70 33.90
CA TYR A 1141 -21.10 -94.81 34.25
C TYR A 1141 -22.50 -94.62 33.64
N ASN A 1142 -23.17 -95.71 33.30
CA ASN A 1142 -24.59 -95.67 32.91
C ASN A 1142 -25.52 -95.69 34.14
N LEU A 1143 -26.84 -95.59 33.91
CA LEU A 1143 -27.86 -95.63 34.96
C LEU A 1143 -27.84 -96.89 35.85
N HIS A 1144 -27.31 -98.01 35.35
CA HIS A 1144 -27.17 -99.25 36.12
C HIS A 1144 -25.86 -99.31 36.92
N GLY A 1145 -25.06 -98.22 36.92
CA GLY A 1145 -23.77 -98.16 37.60
C GLY A 1145 -22.64 -98.92 36.87
N GLN A 1146 -22.85 -99.35 35.63
CA GLN A 1146 -21.81 -100.02 34.85
C GLN A 1146 -20.85 -98.99 34.25
N LEU A 1147 -19.54 -99.24 34.39
CA LEU A 1147 -18.49 -98.39 33.82
C LEU A 1147 -18.56 -98.45 32.29
N ILE A 1148 -18.80 -97.29 31.70
CA ILE A 1148 -18.86 -97.08 30.25
C ILE A 1148 -17.49 -96.76 29.70
N GLN A 1149 -16.76 -95.84 30.31
CA GLN A 1149 -15.41 -95.46 29.91
C GLN A 1149 -14.64 -94.77 31.04
N GLU A 1150 -13.34 -94.98 31.11
CA GLU A 1150 -12.41 -94.11 31.84
C GLU A 1150 -11.77 -93.15 30.83
N ILE A 1151 -12.02 -91.86 30.97
CA ILE A 1151 -11.56 -90.85 30.00
C ILE A 1151 -10.26 -90.16 30.44
N LEU A 1152 -9.93 -90.23 31.72
CA LEU A 1152 -8.70 -89.66 32.27
C LEU A 1152 -8.23 -90.50 33.47
N ASN A 1153 -6.93 -90.76 33.55
CA ASN A 1153 -6.26 -91.36 34.71
C ASN A 1153 -4.78 -90.97 34.66
N LYS A 1154 -4.48 -89.74 35.11
CA LYS A 1154 -3.14 -89.13 35.03
C LYS A 1154 -2.92 -88.16 36.17
N GLU A 1155 -1.66 -87.99 36.55
CA GLU A 1155 -1.22 -86.94 37.44
C GLU A 1155 -1.36 -85.55 36.80
N LYS A 1156 -1.91 -84.60 37.56
CA LYS A 1156 -2.14 -83.22 37.16
C LYS A 1156 -1.65 -82.29 38.26
N SER A 1157 -1.00 -81.19 37.87
CA SER A 1157 -0.58 -80.12 38.77
C SER A 1157 -1.76 -79.30 39.30
N ALA A 1158 -1.54 -78.48 40.33
CA ALA A 1158 -2.52 -77.49 40.78
C ALA A 1158 -2.96 -76.56 39.63
N GLY A 1159 -4.23 -76.14 39.62
CA GLY A 1159 -4.82 -75.30 38.58
C GLY A 1159 -6.22 -75.75 38.15
N LYS A 1160 -6.81 -75.03 37.20
CA LYS A 1160 -8.07 -75.40 36.54
C LYS A 1160 -7.78 -76.28 35.31
N HIS A 1161 -8.52 -77.38 35.16
CA HIS A 1161 -8.32 -78.40 34.14
C HIS A 1161 -9.63 -78.82 33.50
N SER A 1162 -9.56 -79.52 32.38
CA SER A 1162 -10.73 -80.09 31.70
C SER A 1162 -10.45 -81.43 31.02
N ALA A 1163 -11.50 -82.22 30.82
CA ALA A 1163 -11.49 -83.46 30.07
C ALA A 1163 -12.73 -83.57 29.18
N VAL A 1164 -12.62 -84.23 28.02
CA VAL A 1164 -13.72 -84.34 27.05
C VAL A 1164 -14.17 -85.79 26.94
N TRP A 1165 -15.49 -86.01 26.89
CA TRP A 1165 -16.07 -87.30 26.51
C TRP A 1165 -16.86 -87.18 25.21
N ASN A 1166 -16.67 -88.14 24.31
CA ASN A 1166 -17.26 -88.19 22.96
C ASN A 1166 -18.29 -89.32 22.79
N CYS A 1167 -18.95 -89.75 23.87
CA CYS A 1167 -20.02 -90.75 23.86
C CYS A 1167 -19.63 -92.13 23.30
N VAL A 1168 -18.39 -92.57 23.52
CA VAL A 1168 -17.97 -93.96 23.23
C VAL A 1168 -17.80 -94.75 24.51
N ASN A 1169 -17.94 -96.07 24.43
CA ASN A 1169 -17.58 -96.98 25.51
C ASN A 1169 -16.10 -97.41 25.41
N GLN A 1170 -15.61 -98.19 26.38
CA GLN A 1170 -14.22 -98.69 26.40
C GLN A 1170 -13.79 -99.46 25.14
N ARG A 1171 -14.73 -100.00 24.36
CA ARG A 1171 -14.44 -100.73 23.11
C ARG A 1171 -14.55 -99.84 21.86
N GLY A 1172 -14.70 -98.52 22.03
CA GLY A 1172 -14.82 -97.54 20.95
C GLY A 1172 -16.20 -97.47 20.28
N GLY A 1173 -17.19 -98.24 20.75
CA GLY A 1173 -18.56 -98.20 20.22
C GLY A 1173 -19.36 -97.03 20.79
N LYS A 1174 -20.20 -96.38 19.98
CA LYS A 1174 -21.09 -95.30 20.44
C LYS A 1174 -22.10 -95.79 21.47
N VAL A 1175 -22.34 -94.98 22.50
CA VAL A 1175 -23.34 -95.27 23.55
C VAL A 1175 -24.73 -94.76 23.17
N ALA A 1176 -25.78 -95.30 23.79
CA ALA A 1176 -27.16 -94.89 23.53
C ALA A 1176 -27.50 -93.54 24.21
N SER A 1177 -28.54 -92.86 23.74
CA SER A 1177 -29.10 -91.70 24.45
C SER A 1177 -29.61 -92.10 25.83
N GLY A 1178 -29.40 -91.24 26.82
CA GLY A 1178 -29.79 -91.51 28.19
C GLY A 1178 -29.00 -90.71 29.22
N ILE A 1179 -29.25 -91.04 30.48
CA ILE A 1179 -28.55 -90.44 31.61
C ILE A 1179 -27.28 -91.24 31.88
N TYR A 1180 -26.18 -90.51 32.07
CA TYR A 1180 -24.90 -91.03 32.50
C TYR A 1180 -24.41 -90.23 33.71
N PHE A 1181 -23.49 -90.81 34.47
CA PHE A 1181 -22.81 -90.13 35.56
C PHE A 1181 -21.31 -90.14 35.30
N TYR A 1182 -20.65 -89.02 35.48
CA TYR A 1182 -19.20 -88.98 35.51
C TYR A 1182 -18.72 -88.71 36.92
N MET A 1183 -17.63 -89.36 37.30
CA MET A 1183 -17.03 -89.28 38.62
C MET A 1183 -15.57 -88.89 38.50
N LEU A 1184 -15.21 -87.78 39.13
CA LEU A 1184 -13.83 -87.36 39.34
C LEU A 1184 -13.34 -87.95 40.66
N THR A 1185 -12.18 -88.59 40.65
CA THR A 1185 -11.46 -88.98 41.85
C THR A 1185 -10.04 -88.44 41.77
N ALA A 1186 -9.64 -87.60 42.72
CA ALA A 1186 -8.28 -87.11 42.91
C ALA A 1186 -7.60 -87.89 44.03
N LYS A 1187 -6.42 -88.44 43.79
CA LYS A 1187 -5.67 -89.26 44.75
C LYS A 1187 -4.22 -88.80 44.90
N ASN A 1188 -3.65 -89.05 46.06
CA ASN A 1188 -2.20 -89.03 46.27
C ASN A 1188 -1.81 -90.27 47.11
N ASP A 1189 -0.73 -90.97 46.73
CA ASP A 1189 -0.22 -92.18 47.40
C ASP A 1189 -1.31 -93.17 47.85
N GLN A 1190 -2.25 -93.47 46.94
CA GLN A 1190 -3.39 -94.38 47.11
C GLN A 1190 -4.52 -93.90 48.05
N GLN A 1191 -4.41 -92.73 48.69
CA GLN A 1191 -5.51 -92.07 49.42
C GLN A 1191 -6.36 -91.17 48.50
N ILE A 1192 -7.69 -91.18 48.68
CA ILE A 1192 -8.62 -90.31 47.94
C ILE A 1192 -8.69 -88.95 48.63
N LEU A 1193 -8.22 -87.90 47.93
CA LEU A 1193 -8.25 -86.51 48.39
C LEU A 1193 -9.59 -85.84 48.09
N PHE A 1194 -10.17 -86.15 46.94
CA PHE A 1194 -11.46 -85.59 46.52
C PHE A 1194 -12.17 -86.58 45.61
N GLN A 1195 -13.47 -86.80 45.83
CA GLN A 1195 -14.29 -87.61 44.95
C GLN A 1195 -15.67 -87.01 44.84
N GLN A 1196 -16.10 -86.74 43.60
CA GLN A 1196 -17.43 -86.21 43.34
C GLN A 1196 -17.94 -86.78 42.02
N ASN A 1197 -19.24 -87.08 41.97
CA ASN A 1197 -19.93 -87.45 40.75
C ASN A 1197 -20.99 -86.41 40.37
N LYS A 1198 -21.25 -86.29 39.07
CA LYS A 1198 -22.32 -85.45 38.54
C LYS A 1198 -23.05 -86.16 37.41
N LYS A 1199 -24.31 -85.78 37.24
CA LYS A 1199 -25.23 -86.33 36.23
C LYS A 1199 -25.07 -85.59 34.91
N MET A 1200 -24.97 -86.34 33.83
CA MET A 1200 -25.01 -85.84 32.46
C MET A 1200 -26.08 -86.53 31.63
N VAL A 1201 -26.65 -85.82 30.65
CA VAL A 1201 -27.73 -86.32 29.79
C VAL A 1201 -27.24 -86.28 28.34
N MET A 1202 -27.08 -87.45 27.73
CA MET A 1202 -26.71 -87.60 26.33
C MET A 1202 -27.98 -87.74 25.49
N MET A 1203 -28.13 -86.91 24.48
CA MET A 1203 -29.21 -87.01 23.49
C MET A 1203 -28.60 -87.40 22.14
N LYS A 1204 -29.29 -88.22 21.34
CA LYS A 1204 -28.84 -88.55 19.98
C LYS A 1204 -29.34 -87.52 18.99
#